data_AF-A0A661X1W1-F1
#
_entry.id   AF-A0A661X1W1-F1
#
_cell.length_a   1.000
_cell.length_b   1.000
_cell.length_c   1.000
_cell.angle_alpha   90.00
_cell.angle_beta   90.00
_cell.angle_gamma   90.00
#
_symmetry.space_group_name_H-M   'P 1'
#
loop_
_entity.id
_entity.type
_entity.pdbx_description
1 polymer ?
#
loop_
_entity_poly.entity_id
_entity_poly.type
_entity_poly.pdbx_seq_one_letter_code
_entity_poly.pdbx_strand_id
1 'polypeptide(L)'
;AKQVSIIIPVFNKLELTHRCLKSIINNTAYPNYEVIFVDNGSTDDTRIYLQKIKVPNVRAVFNEENLGYVGGCNSGAAVASGDYLLFLNNDTEVQRGWLTHLVKLAETHSDAGIVGAKLIYPDGKLQEAGGIIFSDGNGWNYGRGQDPNDPRFNFVRKVDYVSGAALLIKRSLWDRIGGFDERYAPAYYEDTDLCFSARREGYQVYYQPASVVIHYEGQTAGTDLNSGFKKYQQINRQKFKEKWEKELQKQWPNDPKNVPIASHRDVSMRIFVADPFLPMWDRSSGSLRLFNYLKILKGMDAHITFVARIGSSDPKYKYTLQQMGIEVYENDEKALRYAGLVLHKVVPAIPYELIFKERAFDFAILSFWFLAEYYIDVVYEHSPKTRIIVDSVDIHFVRELREAELERDEKKKRKALKNKQRELNVYRRADRVWVVTEEDKKHIIDKIGNTPIDIVPNIHEPVPYRKEFSKTKDLLFVGNFAHPPNVDAVRFLTQKIFPEIKKQLPEVKLYIVGNNPTPEVQQLNSAEIIVTGYVPDLKPYLLNARVSVNPLRYGAGMKGKIGEALSYGLPVVTTSIGAEGMDLKHEEHALIADKPVAFAKEVVRLYNDASLWEKLSKQGRRLVENRWGPDALKHRFQEIFKTEKSIGFGRWPEVSIVMLTYNALEYTKKCVRTILEHTQIPYEIIFVDNGSKDGTVDYLKELTHQYSHIRAVFNRTNKGFAYGNNQGARKARGKYVLFLNNDVLVSDGWLEDLVKAIERNPMIGMVGPITNSISGLQRVTQIPYQDEAGFHAFAAQVRQLNRDKITPRRRIAGFCMLMPSALFNELKGFDRRFGTGNFEDDDLCLRVRNKKFAIMVHEGVFIHHYGSQTFKANHIKYDQSIQEKAHIFFKKWPKVDYEELLELKNPLSEVHARLKKEIRQNLAAQNVEQVQKLAKKILVDNPLDVEARYYMALISLWQGKVPIALEHIKMAKELDNTQPAIWNLMGEIFIADGRLDDAEGAFLRAIQLDKNYVEALRNYAHVLIEKENYAKGVEVLNQILKQHPDDIPTLLYMANLFIDAERLKEGAMYAQKVLQLDPQNDLAQKLLEITGYGTKPVAQENSAAAVEEDLPAMQ
;
A
#
# COMPACT_ATOMS: atom_id res chain seq x y z
N ALA A 1 21.28 20.19 -34.54
CA ALA A 1 20.00 19.77 -33.94
C ALA A 1 19.24 18.97 -34.98
N LYS A 2 18.57 17.90 -34.60
CA LYS A 2 17.71 17.11 -35.50
C LYS A 2 16.58 17.98 -36.07
N GLN A 3 16.09 17.68 -37.27
CA GLN A 3 15.02 18.47 -37.88
C GLN A 3 13.64 17.97 -37.40
N VAL A 4 12.73 18.88 -37.09
CA VAL A 4 11.33 18.54 -36.74
C VAL A 4 10.36 19.14 -37.75
N SER A 5 9.46 18.32 -38.29
CA SER A 5 8.32 18.82 -39.07
C SER A 5 7.08 18.88 -38.18
N ILE A 6 6.61 20.09 -37.90
CA ILE A 6 5.37 20.36 -37.15
C ILE A 6 4.21 20.30 -38.15
N ILE A 7 3.38 19.27 -38.07
CA ILE A 7 2.24 19.01 -38.95
C ILE A 7 0.96 19.42 -38.23
N ILE A 8 0.21 20.33 -38.85
CA ILE A 8 -1.02 20.90 -38.28
C ILE A 8 -2.16 20.68 -39.27
N PRO A 9 -3.05 19.68 -39.06
CA PRO A 9 -4.26 19.56 -39.84
C PRO A 9 -5.22 20.73 -39.51
N VAL A 10 -5.86 21.28 -40.54
CA VAL A 10 -6.73 22.46 -40.44
C VAL A 10 -8.02 22.22 -41.21
N PHE A 11 -9.14 22.52 -40.59
CA PHE A 11 -10.43 22.65 -41.26
C PHE A 11 -11.19 23.82 -40.64
N ASN A 12 -11.29 24.92 -41.40
CA ASN A 12 -11.83 26.20 -40.95
C ASN A 12 -11.12 26.78 -39.70
N LYS A 13 -11.76 27.76 -39.05
CA LYS A 13 -11.34 28.38 -37.78
C LYS A 13 -10.05 29.20 -37.91
N LEU A 14 -10.02 30.10 -38.88
CA LEU A 14 -8.93 31.05 -39.15
C LEU A 14 -8.29 31.64 -37.88
N GLU A 15 -9.11 32.13 -36.93
CA GLU A 15 -8.60 32.72 -35.68
C GLU A 15 -7.76 31.76 -34.85
N LEU A 16 -8.16 30.50 -34.73
CA LEU A 16 -7.43 29.48 -33.96
C LEU A 16 -6.12 29.14 -34.67
N THR A 17 -6.18 28.89 -35.98
CA THR A 17 -5.01 28.65 -36.84
C THR A 17 -3.98 29.79 -36.74
N HIS A 18 -4.43 31.06 -36.75
CA HIS A 18 -3.57 32.22 -36.55
C HIS A 18 -2.95 32.27 -35.13
N ARG A 19 -3.73 31.98 -34.08
CA ARG A 19 -3.22 31.95 -32.70
C ARG A 19 -2.17 30.85 -32.51
N CYS A 20 -2.43 29.66 -33.03
CA CYS A 20 -1.50 28.54 -33.05
C CYS A 20 -0.17 28.93 -33.71
N LEU A 21 -0.20 29.45 -34.95
CA LEU A 21 1.00 29.96 -35.63
C LEU A 21 1.76 30.99 -34.80
N LYS A 22 1.06 32.00 -34.27
CA LYS A 22 1.66 33.06 -33.46
C LYS A 22 2.32 32.51 -32.20
N SER A 23 1.71 31.51 -31.56
CA SER A 23 2.30 30.84 -30.39
C SER A 23 3.59 30.07 -30.75
N ILE A 24 3.61 29.36 -31.88
CA ILE A 24 4.79 28.62 -32.35
C ILE A 24 5.96 29.58 -32.60
N ILE A 25 5.73 30.66 -33.34
CA ILE A 25 6.77 31.67 -33.66
C ILE A 25 7.33 32.29 -32.36
N ASN A 26 6.47 32.63 -31.40
CA ASN A 26 6.88 33.35 -30.19
C ASN A 26 7.56 32.47 -29.12
N ASN A 27 7.26 31.17 -29.09
CA ASN A 27 7.65 30.29 -27.99
C ASN A 27 8.62 29.14 -28.37
N THR A 28 8.92 28.98 -29.66
CA THR A 28 9.81 27.92 -30.17
C THR A 28 11.25 28.43 -30.35
N ALA A 29 12.07 28.20 -29.33
CA ALA A 29 13.52 28.48 -29.37
C ALA A 29 14.36 27.31 -29.96
N TYR A 30 13.73 26.23 -30.41
CA TYR A 30 14.43 25.12 -31.06
C TYR A 30 14.88 25.54 -32.47
N PRO A 31 16.15 25.34 -32.87
CA PRO A 31 16.70 26.02 -34.05
C PRO A 31 16.38 25.35 -35.40
N ASN A 32 15.90 24.11 -35.42
CA ASN A 32 15.73 23.33 -36.66
C ASN A 32 14.33 22.71 -36.77
N TYR A 33 13.36 23.49 -37.24
CA TYR A 33 11.99 23.03 -37.48
C TYR A 33 11.37 23.64 -38.73
N GLU A 34 10.42 22.93 -39.34
CA GLU A 34 9.46 23.47 -40.31
C GLU A 34 8.03 23.36 -39.75
N VAL A 35 7.12 24.22 -40.22
CA VAL A 35 5.68 24.12 -39.95
C VAL A 35 4.95 23.84 -41.25
N ILE A 36 4.10 22.81 -41.24
CA ILE A 36 3.31 22.34 -42.36
C ILE A 36 1.85 22.38 -41.94
N PHE A 37 1.13 23.41 -42.35
CA PHE A 37 -0.34 23.41 -42.27
C PHE A 37 -0.89 22.50 -43.37
N VAL A 38 -1.88 21.67 -43.04
CA VAL A 38 -2.59 20.82 -44.01
C VAL A 38 -4.05 21.26 -44.01
N ASP A 39 -4.41 22.04 -45.03
CA ASP A 39 -5.78 22.49 -45.23
C ASP A 39 -6.64 21.38 -45.84
N ASN A 40 -7.51 20.80 -45.01
CA ASN A 40 -8.46 19.75 -45.39
C ASN A 40 -9.72 20.34 -46.03
N GLY A 41 -9.56 21.18 -47.06
CA GLY A 41 -10.68 21.78 -47.77
C GLY A 41 -11.47 22.81 -46.94
N SER A 42 -10.79 23.72 -46.22
CA SER A 42 -11.47 24.79 -45.48
C SER A 42 -12.37 25.63 -46.41
N THR A 43 -13.56 25.94 -45.90
CA THR A 43 -14.63 26.70 -46.56
C THR A 43 -14.70 28.15 -46.11
N ASP A 44 -13.98 28.53 -45.05
CA ASP A 44 -13.79 29.91 -44.61
C ASP A 44 -12.47 30.52 -45.14
N ASP A 45 -12.15 31.75 -44.70
CA ASP A 45 -10.95 32.48 -45.10
C ASP A 45 -9.61 31.80 -44.73
N THR A 46 -9.62 30.68 -44.01
CA THR A 46 -8.39 29.96 -43.61
C THR A 46 -7.54 29.53 -44.81
N ARG A 47 -8.16 29.08 -45.91
CA ARG A 47 -7.42 28.70 -47.13
C ARG A 47 -6.71 29.90 -47.75
N ILE A 48 -7.40 31.04 -47.82
CA ILE A 48 -6.87 32.31 -48.35
C ILE A 48 -5.75 32.86 -47.45
N TYR A 49 -5.89 32.74 -46.13
CA TYR A 49 -4.85 33.11 -45.16
C TYR A 49 -3.59 32.26 -45.32
N LEU A 50 -3.74 30.93 -45.39
CA LEU A 50 -2.62 30.00 -45.57
C LEU A 50 -1.91 30.18 -46.91
N GLN A 51 -2.62 30.54 -47.99
CA GLN A 51 -2.00 30.91 -49.28
C GLN A 51 -1.18 32.19 -49.22
N LYS A 52 -1.50 33.12 -48.31
CA LYS A 52 -0.84 34.43 -48.18
C LYS A 52 0.30 34.44 -47.16
N ILE A 53 0.56 33.31 -46.48
CA ILE A 53 1.57 33.23 -45.43
C ILE A 53 3.00 33.44 -45.99
N LYS A 54 3.78 34.29 -45.33
CA LYS A 54 5.17 34.61 -45.70
C LYS A 54 6.08 34.56 -44.47
N VAL A 55 6.09 33.41 -43.80
CA VAL A 55 6.86 33.17 -42.57
C VAL A 55 7.85 32.03 -42.79
N PRO A 56 9.12 32.17 -42.38
CA PRO A 56 9.98 31.00 -42.14
C PRO A 56 10.32 30.21 -43.40
N ASN A 57 10.43 28.87 -43.39
CA ASN A 57 10.12 27.86 -42.35
C ASN A 57 8.64 27.51 -42.07
N VAL A 58 7.66 28.17 -42.70
CA VAL A 58 6.24 27.78 -42.67
C VAL A 58 5.69 27.60 -44.09
N ARG A 59 4.94 26.52 -44.31
CA ARG A 59 4.25 26.23 -45.58
C ARG A 59 2.87 25.62 -45.35
N ALA A 60 2.07 25.59 -46.40
CA ALA A 60 0.75 24.95 -46.42
C ALA A 60 0.66 23.90 -47.54
N VAL A 61 -0.05 22.82 -47.25
CA VAL A 61 -0.52 21.79 -48.18
C VAL A 61 -2.03 21.93 -48.26
N PHE A 62 -2.61 21.76 -49.45
CA PHE A 62 -4.04 21.95 -49.66
C PHE A 62 -4.65 20.70 -50.25
N ASN A 63 -5.49 20.01 -49.48
CA ASN A 63 -6.30 18.91 -49.98
C ASN A 63 -7.54 19.47 -50.70
N GLU A 64 -8.10 18.68 -51.63
CA GLU A 64 -9.32 19.07 -52.37
C GLU A 64 -10.57 18.92 -51.49
N GLU A 65 -10.61 17.87 -50.66
CA GLU A 65 -11.72 17.54 -49.76
C GLU A 65 -11.26 17.35 -48.30
N ASN A 66 -12.22 17.21 -47.38
CA ASN A 66 -11.95 17.03 -45.97
C ASN A 66 -11.67 15.55 -45.62
N LEU A 67 -10.39 15.18 -45.62
CA LEU A 67 -9.90 13.84 -45.30
C LEU A 67 -9.95 13.46 -43.80
N GLY A 68 -10.56 14.30 -42.95
CA GLY A 68 -10.57 14.12 -41.49
C GLY A 68 -9.19 14.33 -40.85
N TYR A 69 -9.10 14.07 -39.55
CA TYR A 69 -7.85 14.23 -38.80
C TYR A 69 -6.78 13.22 -39.28
N VAL A 70 -7.16 11.95 -39.42
CA VAL A 70 -6.27 10.87 -39.88
C VAL A 70 -5.65 11.18 -41.24
N GLY A 71 -6.47 11.49 -42.26
CA GLY A 71 -5.97 11.78 -43.61
C GLY A 71 -5.21 13.11 -43.71
N GLY A 72 -5.61 14.13 -42.95
CA GLY A 72 -4.87 15.39 -42.85
C GLY A 72 -3.47 15.21 -42.25
N CYS A 73 -3.35 14.45 -41.17
CA CYS A 73 -2.06 14.12 -40.57
C CYS A 73 -1.19 13.27 -41.50
N ASN A 74 -1.75 12.24 -42.13
CA ASN A 74 -1.00 11.36 -43.04
C ASN A 74 -0.50 12.10 -44.30
N SER A 75 -1.32 12.96 -44.91
CA SER A 75 -0.90 13.78 -46.07
C SER A 75 0.17 14.81 -45.70
N GLY A 76 0.09 15.43 -44.52
CA GLY A 76 1.17 16.28 -43.99
C GLY A 76 2.48 15.52 -43.74
N ALA A 77 2.39 14.31 -43.17
CA ALA A 77 3.54 13.44 -42.92
C ALA A 77 4.20 12.91 -44.21
N ALA A 78 3.43 12.70 -45.29
CA ALA A 78 3.96 12.27 -46.57
C ALA A 78 4.92 13.29 -47.19
N VAL A 79 4.69 14.60 -46.98
CA VAL A 79 5.55 15.68 -47.50
C VAL A 79 6.56 16.22 -46.48
N ALA A 80 6.58 15.69 -45.26
CA ALA A 80 7.42 16.16 -44.16
C ALA A 80 8.87 15.65 -44.25
N SER A 81 9.85 16.53 -43.99
CA SER A 81 11.29 16.27 -44.18
C SER A 81 12.09 15.98 -42.90
N GLY A 82 11.49 16.17 -41.72
CA GLY A 82 12.17 16.08 -40.43
C GLY A 82 12.54 14.65 -39.98
N ASP A 83 13.62 14.55 -39.21
CA ASP A 83 13.99 13.36 -38.43
C ASP A 83 12.90 12.95 -37.42
N TYR A 84 12.13 13.94 -36.95
CA TYR A 84 10.95 13.77 -36.12
C TYR A 84 9.74 14.44 -36.77
N LEU A 85 8.58 13.80 -36.63
CA LEU A 85 7.29 14.39 -36.96
C LEU A 85 6.62 14.80 -35.65
N LEU A 86 6.03 16.00 -35.61
CA LEU A 86 5.21 16.43 -34.50
C LEU A 86 3.81 16.78 -35.01
N PHE A 87 2.80 16.10 -34.49
CA PHE A 87 1.40 16.43 -34.76
C PHE A 87 0.90 17.41 -33.69
N LEU A 88 0.21 18.45 -34.14
CA LEU A 88 -0.29 19.54 -33.29
C LEU A 88 -1.63 20.03 -33.84
N ASN A 89 -2.66 20.17 -32.98
CA ASN A 89 -3.95 20.69 -33.45
C ASN A 89 -3.88 22.21 -33.69
N ASN A 90 -4.70 22.72 -34.63
CA ASN A 90 -4.77 24.16 -34.92
C ASN A 90 -5.45 24.98 -33.80
N ASP A 91 -6.10 24.33 -32.83
CA ASP A 91 -6.72 24.93 -31.65
C ASP A 91 -5.83 24.81 -30.39
N THR A 92 -4.52 25.02 -30.58
CA THR A 92 -3.50 24.99 -29.52
C THR A 92 -2.69 26.28 -29.42
N GLU A 93 -2.18 26.59 -28.23
CA GLU A 93 -1.17 27.63 -28.00
C GLU A 93 0.02 27.05 -27.20
N VAL A 94 1.15 26.85 -27.89
CA VAL A 94 2.36 26.22 -27.34
C VAL A 94 3.14 27.17 -26.43
N GLN A 95 3.70 26.65 -25.32
CA GLN A 95 4.41 27.46 -24.32
C GLN A 95 5.93 27.42 -24.50
N ARG A 96 6.65 28.35 -23.83
CA ARG A 96 8.11 28.50 -24.01
C ARG A 96 8.87 27.20 -23.78
N GLY A 97 9.68 26.81 -24.77
CA GLY A 97 10.58 25.66 -24.68
C GLY A 97 9.89 24.29 -24.85
N TRP A 98 8.60 24.24 -25.20
CA TRP A 98 7.84 23.01 -25.42
C TRP A 98 8.59 21.99 -26.30
N LEU A 99 8.90 22.37 -27.55
CA LEU A 99 9.54 21.51 -28.54
C LEU A 99 10.91 21.00 -28.08
N THR A 100 11.71 21.88 -27.46
CA THR A 100 13.03 21.53 -26.92
C THR A 100 12.94 20.42 -25.88
N HIS A 101 11.90 20.41 -25.02
CA HIS A 101 11.72 19.37 -24.02
C HIS A 101 11.26 18.03 -24.62
N LEU A 102 10.40 18.06 -25.65
CA LEU A 102 9.96 16.85 -26.36
C LEU A 102 11.14 16.17 -27.08
N VAL A 103 11.88 16.95 -27.88
CA VAL A 103 13.02 16.42 -28.66
C VAL A 103 14.15 15.96 -27.74
N LYS A 104 14.49 16.74 -26.70
CA LYS A 104 15.51 16.34 -25.72
C LYS A 104 15.17 15.02 -25.02
N LEU A 105 13.89 14.76 -24.72
CA LEU A 105 13.50 13.47 -24.16
C LEU A 105 13.66 12.34 -25.17
N ALA A 106 13.22 12.54 -26.41
CA ALA A 106 13.32 11.54 -27.49
C ALA A 106 14.77 11.23 -27.93
N GLU A 107 15.70 12.18 -27.76
CA GLU A 107 17.15 12.02 -27.98
C GLU A 107 17.86 11.36 -26.77
N THR A 108 17.45 11.67 -25.53
CA THR A 108 18.07 11.10 -24.31
C THR A 108 17.61 9.68 -24.00
N HIS A 109 16.40 9.30 -24.42
CA HIS A 109 15.83 7.97 -24.22
C HIS A 109 15.76 7.25 -25.57
N SER A 110 16.64 6.26 -25.78
CA SER A 110 16.71 5.52 -27.04
C SER A 110 15.40 4.80 -27.37
N ASP A 111 14.72 4.29 -26.35
CA ASP A 111 13.43 3.60 -26.38
C ASP A 111 12.21 4.53 -26.49
N ALA A 112 12.34 5.84 -26.29
CA ALA A 112 11.24 6.77 -26.50
C ALA A 112 10.86 6.85 -27.99
N GLY A 113 9.79 6.17 -28.40
CA GLY A 113 9.27 6.22 -29.76
C GLY A 113 8.37 7.43 -29.98
N ILE A 114 7.51 7.70 -28.99
CA ILE A 114 6.55 8.80 -28.97
C ILE A 114 6.71 9.61 -27.68
N VAL A 115 6.62 10.94 -27.78
CA VAL A 115 6.63 11.86 -26.63
C VAL A 115 5.49 12.86 -26.75
N GLY A 116 4.62 12.93 -25.74
CA GLY A 116 3.52 13.90 -25.66
C GLY A 116 3.74 15.01 -24.65
N ALA A 117 3.14 16.16 -24.95
CA ALA A 117 3.14 17.32 -24.07
C ALA A 117 2.12 17.20 -22.91
N LYS A 118 2.26 18.09 -21.94
CA LYS A 118 1.24 18.40 -20.94
C LYS A 118 0.22 19.36 -21.52
N LEU A 119 -1.03 18.91 -21.55
CA LEU A 119 -2.15 19.69 -22.05
C LEU A 119 -2.86 20.38 -20.89
N ILE A 120 -3.10 21.68 -21.03
CA ILE A 120 -3.88 22.48 -20.09
C ILE A 120 -5.01 23.20 -20.83
N TYR A 121 -6.13 23.42 -20.14
CA TYR A 121 -7.21 24.24 -20.65
C TYR A 121 -6.84 25.73 -20.59
N PRO A 122 -7.52 26.59 -21.37
CA PRO A 122 -7.35 28.05 -21.31
C PRO A 122 -7.69 28.67 -19.95
N ASP A 123 -8.46 27.97 -19.10
CA ASP A 123 -8.75 28.39 -17.72
C ASP A 123 -7.66 28.01 -16.70
N GLY A 124 -6.56 27.41 -17.17
CA GLY A 124 -5.42 27.00 -16.35
C GLY A 124 -5.55 25.63 -15.69
N LYS A 125 -6.66 24.90 -15.84
CA LYS A 125 -6.80 23.53 -15.31
C LYS A 125 -6.04 22.52 -16.17
N LEU A 126 -5.61 21.42 -15.55
CA LEU A 126 -5.00 20.30 -16.27
C LEU A 126 -6.04 19.62 -17.18
N GLN A 127 -5.69 19.39 -18.45
CA GLN A 127 -6.50 18.60 -19.37
C GLN A 127 -6.01 17.16 -19.45
N GLU A 128 -4.71 16.96 -19.66
CA GLU A 128 -4.09 15.65 -19.79
C GLU A 128 -2.63 15.67 -19.29
N ALA A 129 -2.28 14.70 -18.46
CA ALA A 129 -0.90 14.39 -18.05
C ALA A 129 -0.47 12.99 -18.53
N GLY A 130 -0.69 12.73 -19.82
CA GLY A 130 -0.73 11.40 -20.44
C GLY A 130 -2.07 10.68 -20.22
N GLY A 131 -2.36 9.71 -21.09
CA GLY A 131 -3.57 8.90 -21.06
C GLY A 131 -3.34 7.49 -20.50
N ILE A 132 -4.41 6.92 -19.95
CA ILE A 132 -4.52 5.53 -19.48
C ILE A 132 -5.54 4.81 -20.36
N ILE A 133 -5.31 3.54 -20.72
CA ILE A 133 -6.27 2.69 -21.43
C ILE A 133 -6.57 1.47 -20.58
N PHE A 134 -7.84 1.27 -20.23
CA PHE A 134 -8.30 0.11 -19.45
C PHE A 134 -8.57 -1.11 -20.34
N SER A 135 -8.73 -2.28 -19.71
CA SER A 135 -8.94 -3.58 -20.39
C SER A 135 -10.23 -3.69 -21.21
N ASP A 136 -11.20 -2.79 -21.00
CA ASP A 136 -12.41 -2.67 -21.81
C ASP A 136 -12.22 -1.76 -23.05
N GLY A 137 -11.02 -1.18 -23.21
CA GLY A 137 -10.66 -0.25 -24.27
C GLY A 137 -10.97 1.23 -23.95
N ASN A 138 -11.55 1.57 -22.80
CA ASN A 138 -11.85 2.97 -22.46
C ASN A 138 -10.59 3.76 -22.09
N GLY A 139 -10.49 4.98 -22.63
CA GLY A 139 -9.44 5.95 -22.33
C GLY A 139 -9.76 6.87 -21.17
N TRP A 140 -8.73 7.26 -20.42
CA TRP A 140 -8.82 8.18 -19.28
C TRP A 140 -7.67 9.20 -19.31
N ASN A 141 -8.00 10.47 -19.51
CA ASN A 141 -7.04 11.58 -19.48
C ASN A 141 -6.62 11.84 -18.03
N TYR A 142 -5.40 11.44 -17.66
CA TYR A 142 -4.98 11.46 -16.26
C TYR A 142 -4.82 12.90 -15.75
N GLY A 143 -5.46 13.20 -14.62
CA GLY A 143 -5.46 14.53 -14.00
C GLY A 143 -6.46 15.54 -14.58
N ARG A 144 -7.35 15.16 -15.51
CA ARG A 144 -8.36 16.06 -16.09
C ARG A 144 -9.14 16.83 -15.01
N GLY A 145 -9.14 18.16 -15.11
CA GLY A 145 -9.81 19.11 -14.21
C GLY A 145 -9.06 19.44 -12.91
N GLN A 146 -7.87 18.88 -12.67
CA GLN A 146 -7.08 19.10 -11.46
C GLN A 146 -6.04 20.23 -11.62
N ASP A 147 -5.32 20.58 -10.54
CA ASP A 147 -4.23 21.57 -10.57
C ASP A 147 -3.04 21.01 -11.39
N PRO A 148 -2.61 21.69 -12.48
CA PRO A 148 -1.44 21.24 -13.23
C PRO A 148 -0.13 21.30 -12.42
N ASN A 149 -0.06 22.04 -11.31
CA ASN A 149 1.14 22.15 -10.47
C ASN A 149 1.27 21.04 -9.42
N ASP A 150 0.25 20.20 -9.23
CA ASP A 150 0.31 19.04 -8.34
C ASP A 150 1.50 18.12 -8.73
N PRO A 151 2.40 17.76 -7.80
CA PRO A 151 3.55 16.90 -8.07
C PRO A 151 3.22 15.61 -8.84
N ARG A 152 2.01 15.06 -8.67
CA ARG A 152 1.48 13.88 -9.39
C ARG A 152 1.54 14.01 -10.92
N PHE A 153 1.58 15.23 -11.44
CA PHE A 153 1.57 15.52 -12.88
C PHE A 153 2.87 16.18 -13.39
N ASN A 154 3.92 16.23 -12.58
CA ASN A 154 5.12 17.04 -12.86
C ASN A 154 6.43 16.24 -12.93
N PHE A 155 6.38 14.96 -13.31
CA PHE A 155 7.56 14.16 -13.63
C PHE A 155 7.37 13.37 -14.94
N VAL A 156 8.48 13.05 -15.60
CA VAL A 156 8.50 12.25 -16.83
C VAL A 156 8.06 10.81 -16.51
N ARG A 157 7.16 10.24 -17.32
CA ARG A 157 6.73 8.84 -17.14
C ARG A 157 6.35 8.18 -18.46
N LYS A 158 6.46 6.85 -18.49
CA LYS A 158 5.83 5.98 -19.49
C LYS A 158 4.31 6.00 -19.27
N VAL A 159 3.53 6.12 -20.34
CA VAL A 159 2.05 6.19 -20.32
C VAL A 159 1.45 5.28 -21.40
N ASP A 160 0.12 5.12 -21.46
CA ASP A 160 -0.50 4.26 -22.47
C ASP A 160 -0.58 4.93 -23.83
N TYR A 161 -1.01 6.19 -23.84
CA TYR A 161 -1.04 7.06 -25.00
C TYR A 161 -0.83 8.51 -24.56
N VAL A 162 -0.67 9.37 -25.55
CA VAL A 162 -0.73 10.83 -25.43
C VAL A 162 -1.61 11.35 -26.55
N SER A 163 -2.42 12.37 -26.29
CA SER A 163 -3.35 12.89 -27.30
C SER A 163 -2.62 13.44 -28.54
N GLY A 164 -3.21 13.22 -29.72
CA GLY A 164 -2.73 13.78 -31.01
C GLY A 164 -2.66 15.31 -31.07
N ALA A 165 -3.22 16.00 -30.06
CA ALA A 165 -3.15 17.45 -29.91
C ALA A 165 -1.73 18.01 -29.78
N ALA A 166 -0.75 17.24 -29.28
CA ALA A 166 0.67 17.61 -29.24
C ALA A 166 1.59 16.38 -29.04
N LEU A 167 1.88 15.67 -30.13
CA LEU A 167 2.55 14.36 -30.15
C LEU A 167 3.79 14.36 -31.06
N LEU A 168 4.98 14.12 -30.51
CA LEU A 168 6.24 13.92 -31.24
C LEU A 168 6.49 12.42 -31.49
N ILE A 169 6.84 12.02 -32.72
CA ILE A 169 7.25 10.66 -33.08
C ILE A 169 8.55 10.67 -33.92
N LYS A 170 9.41 9.66 -33.73
CA LYS A 170 10.59 9.42 -34.59
C LYS A 170 10.13 9.07 -36.01
N ARG A 171 10.63 9.76 -37.05
CA ARG A 171 10.26 9.50 -38.47
C ARG A 171 10.45 8.02 -38.85
N SER A 172 11.59 7.46 -38.47
CA SER A 172 11.93 6.04 -38.68
C SER A 172 11.03 5.03 -37.96
N LEU A 173 10.25 5.44 -36.96
CA LEU A 173 9.21 4.62 -36.33
C LEU A 173 7.86 4.82 -37.03
N TRP A 174 7.51 6.06 -37.36
CA TRP A 174 6.33 6.39 -38.17
C TRP A 174 6.31 5.58 -39.48
N ASP A 175 7.46 5.51 -40.18
CA ASP A 175 7.61 4.76 -41.43
C ASP A 175 7.45 3.24 -41.27
N ARG A 176 7.79 2.68 -40.10
CA ARG A 176 7.58 1.24 -39.82
C ARG A 176 6.14 0.93 -39.46
N ILE A 177 5.47 1.84 -38.76
CA ILE A 177 4.05 1.68 -38.39
C ILE A 177 3.14 1.87 -39.61
N GLY A 178 3.51 2.75 -40.54
CA GLY A 178 2.70 3.12 -41.71
C GLY A 178 1.82 4.35 -41.49
N GLY A 179 2.06 5.13 -40.44
CA GLY A 179 1.31 6.34 -40.10
C GLY A 179 0.08 6.12 -39.20
N PHE A 180 -0.87 7.04 -39.22
CA PHE A 180 -2.15 6.87 -38.52
C PHE A 180 -3.03 5.89 -39.29
N ASP A 181 -3.59 4.91 -38.57
CA ASP A 181 -4.34 3.80 -39.14
C ASP A 181 -5.74 4.25 -39.62
N GLU A 182 -6.00 4.11 -40.91
CA GLU A 182 -7.22 4.57 -41.58
C GLU A 182 -8.50 3.89 -41.08
N ARG A 183 -8.40 2.77 -40.34
CA ARG A 183 -9.55 2.18 -39.63
C ARG A 183 -10.23 3.15 -38.68
N TYR A 184 -9.50 4.14 -38.16
CA TYR A 184 -10.00 5.15 -37.22
C TYR A 184 -10.47 6.43 -37.91
N ALA A 185 -10.43 6.50 -39.25
CA ALA A 185 -10.95 7.64 -39.97
C ALA A 185 -12.45 7.90 -39.63
N PRO A 186 -12.86 9.17 -39.47
CA PRO A 186 -12.05 10.37 -39.66
C PRO A 186 -11.29 10.85 -38.40
N ALA A 187 -11.62 10.37 -37.19
CA ALA A 187 -10.99 10.74 -35.90
C ALA A 187 -11.44 9.84 -34.72
N TYR A 188 -10.77 10.00 -33.58
CA TYR A 188 -10.82 9.21 -32.33
C TYR A 188 -10.22 7.80 -32.41
N TYR A 189 -9.32 7.51 -31.45
CA TYR A 189 -8.48 6.31 -31.28
C TYR A 189 -7.25 6.18 -32.19
N GLU A 190 -7.05 7.05 -33.20
CA GLU A 190 -5.83 7.03 -34.03
C GLU A 190 -4.54 7.30 -33.24
N ASP A 191 -4.57 8.20 -32.26
CA ASP A 191 -3.43 8.53 -31.41
C ASP A 191 -3.11 7.42 -30.41
N THR A 192 -4.16 6.84 -29.84
CA THR A 192 -4.14 5.69 -28.96
C THR A 192 -3.59 4.46 -29.69
N ASP A 193 -4.02 4.26 -30.94
CA ASP A 193 -3.56 3.19 -31.81
C ASP A 193 -2.11 3.35 -32.26
N LEU A 194 -1.70 4.56 -32.63
CA LEU A 194 -0.30 4.88 -32.95
C LEU A 194 0.60 4.59 -31.73
N CYS A 195 0.13 4.95 -30.52
CA CYS A 195 0.81 4.67 -29.26
C CYS A 195 0.91 3.16 -28.96
N PHE A 196 -0.15 2.37 -29.20
CA PHE A 196 -0.10 0.92 -29.05
C PHE A 196 0.80 0.26 -30.11
N SER A 197 0.76 0.76 -31.36
CA SER A 197 1.62 0.29 -32.46
C SER A 197 3.09 0.54 -32.16
N ALA A 198 3.47 1.72 -31.68
CA ALA A 198 4.83 2.03 -31.23
C ALA A 198 5.33 1.06 -30.14
N ARG A 199 4.46 0.65 -29.21
CA ARG A 199 4.80 -0.32 -28.16
C ARG A 199 4.94 -1.75 -28.68
N ARG A 200 4.17 -2.14 -29.71
CA ARG A 200 4.36 -3.42 -30.40
C ARG A 200 5.71 -3.49 -31.12
N GLU A 201 6.18 -2.36 -31.67
CA GLU A 201 7.53 -2.21 -32.25
C GLU A 201 8.66 -2.11 -31.19
N GLY A 202 8.36 -2.33 -29.90
CA GLY A 202 9.33 -2.33 -28.80
C GLY A 202 9.72 -0.94 -28.26
N TYR A 203 9.11 0.13 -28.76
CA TYR A 203 9.33 1.49 -28.24
C TYR A 203 8.38 1.81 -27.08
N GLN A 204 8.63 2.93 -26.40
CA GLN A 204 7.86 3.44 -25.28
C GLN A 204 7.21 4.78 -25.62
N VAL A 205 6.08 5.05 -24.97
CA VAL A 205 5.33 6.31 -25.07
C VAL A 205 5.55 7.11 -23.78
N TYR A 206 6.10 8.31 -23.91
CA TYR A 206 6.46 9.16 -22.78
C TYR A 206 5.58 10.41 -22.67
N TYR A 207 5.23 10.75 -21.44
CA TYR A 207 4.69 12.06 -21.08
C TYR A 207 5.82 12.98 -20.59
N GLN A 208 5.92 14.18 -21.18
CA GLN A 208 6.92 15.19 -20.83
C GLN A 208 6.25 16.43 -20.19
N PRO A 209 6.23 16.54 -18.84
CA PRO A 209 5.53 17.62 -18.13
C PRO A 209 6.11 19.01 -18.37
N ALA A 210 7.38 19.12 -18.76
CA ALA A 210 8.04 20.40 -19.03
C ALA A 210 7.72 20.97 -20.42
N SER A 211 7.08 20.18 -21.29
CA SER A 211 6.46 20.68 -22.52
C SER A 211 5.00 20.98 -22.25
N VAL A 212 4.63 22.26 -22.16
CA VAL A 212 3.24 22.67 -21.88
C VAL A 212 2.60 23.25 -23.14
N VAL A 213 1.36 22.83 -23.42
CA VAL A 213 0.53 23.33 -24.53
C VAL A 213 -0.87 23.64 -23.99
N ILE A 214 -1.37 24.83 -24.27
CA ILE A 214 -2.78 25.18 -24.03
C ILE A 214 -3.59 24.60 -25.19
N HIS A 215 -4.72 23.94 -24.93
CA HIS A 215 -5.56 23.34 -25.97
C HIS A 215 -7.04 23.63 -25.70
N TYR A 216 -7.74 24.12 -26.72
CA TYR A 216 -9.08 24.72 -26.58
C TYR A 216 -10.25 23.70 -26.66
N GLU A 217 -9.95 22.40 -26.86
CA GLU A 217 -10.83 21.21 -26.92
C GLU A 217 -12.23 21.40 -27.52
N GLY A 218 -12.43 20.90 -28.75
CA GLY A 218 -13.77 20.70 -29.32
C GLY A 218 -14.40 21.94 -29.95
N GLN A 219 -13.68 23.08 -29.99
CA GLN A 219 -14.10 24.25 -30.77
C GLN A 219 -14.07 24.00 -32.29
N THR A 220 -13.33 22.97 -32.71
CA THR A 220 -13.20 22.45 -34.07
C THR A 220 -14.15 21.29 -34.39
N ALA A 221 -14.47 20.42 -33.43
CA ALA A 221 -15.19 19.16 -33.65
C ALA A 221 -16.64 19.09 -33.11
N GLY A 222 -17.05 20.05 -32.26
CA GLY A 222 -18.39 20.08 -31.64
C GLY A 222 -18.48 19.34 -30.29
N THR A 223 -19.59 19.54 -29.56
CA THR A 223 -19.73 19.11 -28.16
C THR A 223 -20.62 17.88 -27.93
N ASP A 224 -21.64 17.65 -28.77
CA ASP A 224 -22.60 16.54 -28.65
C ASP A 224 -21.95 15.16 -28.91
N LEU A 225 -22.46 14.12 -28.25
CA LEU A 225 -22.05 12.72 -28.40
C LEU A 225 -22.94 11.94 -29.37
N ASN A 226 -24.17 12.41 -29.61
CA ASN A 226 -25.16 11.74 -30.46
C ASN A 226 -25.18 12.27 -31.91
N SER A 227 -24.45 13.35 -32.19
CA SER A 227 -24.25 13.91 -33.52
C SER A 227 -22.81 14.40 -33.73
N GLY A 228 -22.41 14.66 -34.97
CA GLY A 228 -21.05 15.14 -35.31
C GLY A 228 -19.94 14.09 -35.21
N PHE A 229 -18.70 14.54 -35.00
CA PHE A 229 -17.51 13.68 -35.03
C PHE A 229 -17.39 12.77 -33.79
N LYS A 230 -17.91 13.16 -32.63
CA LYS A 230 -17.73 12.38 -31.38
C LYS A 230 -18.38 11.00 -31.39
N LYS A 231 -19.37 10.73 -32.25
CA LYS A 231 -19.94 9.38 -32.43
C LYS A 231 -18.86 8.33 -32.74
N TYR A 232 -17.80 8.73 -33.44
CA TYR A 232 -16.70 7.84 -33.79
C TYR A 232 -15.93 7.37 -32.56
N GLN A 233 -15.96 8.07 -31.41
CA GLN A 233 -15.34 7.59 -30.18
C GLN A 233 -15.90 6.23 -29.71
N GLN A 234 -17.20 5.98 -29.88
CA GLN A 234 -17.78 4.66 -29.52
C GLN A 234 -17.49 3.60 -30.58
N ILE A 235 -17.64 3.95 -31.86
CA ILE A 235 -17.41 3.05 -33.01
C ILE A 235 -15.96 2.59 -33.04
N ASN A 236 -15.02 3.53 -32.91
CA ASN A 236 -13.59 3.27 -32.99
C ASN A 236 -13.03 2.62 -31.73
N ARG A 237 -13.64 2.82 -30.55
CA ARG A 237 -13.31 2.02 -29.35
C ARG A 237 -13.51 0.53 -29.62
N GLN A 238 -14.60 0.15 -30.30
CA GLN A 238 -14.87 -1.26 -30.59
C GLN A 238 -13.82 -1.84 -31.55
N LYS A 239 -13.52 -1.15 -32.66
CA LYS A 239 -12.43 -1.51 -33.59
C LYS A 239 -11.06 -1.62 -32.88
N PHE A 240 -10.78 -0.70 -31.97
CA PHE A 240 -9.55 -0.68 -31.17
C PHE A 240 -9.48 -1.86 -30.20
N LYS A 241 -10.59 -2.18 -29.53
CA LYS A 241 -10.71 -3.35 -28.65
C LYS A 241 -10.48 -4.66 -29.41
N GLU A 242 -11.04 -4.78 -30.62
CA GLU A 242 -10.83 -5.93 -31.51
C GLU A 242 -9.38 -6.05 -31.99
N LYS A 243 -8.76 -4.93 -32.39
CA LYS A 243 -7.35 -4.89 -32.85
C LYS A 243 -6.35 -5.27 -31.75
N TRP A 244 -6.63 -4.89 -30.50
CA TRP A 244 -5.67 -4.96 -29.38
C TRP A 244 -6.13 -5.85 -28.22
N GLU A 245 -7.03 -6.79 -28.45
CA GLU A 245 -7.63 -7.64 -27.40
C GLU A 245 -6.58 -8.25 -26.46
N LYS A 246 -5.50 -8.82 -27.01
CA LYS A 246 -4.42 -9.47 -26.26
C LYS A 246 -3.57 -8.50 -25.43
N GLU A 247 -3.44 -7.26 -25.88
CA GLU A 247 -2.75 -6.19 -25.17
C GLU A 247 -3.63 -5.60 -24.07
N LEU A 248 -4.94 -5.46 -24.32
CA LEU A 248 -5.92 -4.95 -23.37
C LEU A 248 -6.15 -5.91 -22.19
N GLN A 249 -6.05 -7.23 -22.39
CA GLN A 249 -6.03 -8.22 -21.31
C GLN A 249 -4.90 -7.99 -20.27
N LYS A 250 -3.85 -7.23 -20.61
CA LYS A 250 -2.74 -6.88 -19.70
C LYS A 250 -2.96 -5.55 -18.97
N GLN A 251 -4.02 -4.80 -19.30
CA GLN A 251 -4.34 -3.51 -18.71
C GLN A 251 -5.25 -3.68 -17.49
N TRP A 252 -5.31 -2.65 -16.65
CA TRP A 252 -6.18 -2.64 -15.47
C TRP A 252 -7.67 -2.64 -15.85
N PRO A 253 -8.56 -3.22 -15.03
CA PRO A 253 -10.00 -2.99 -15.13
C PRO A 253 -10.36 -1.51 -14.97
N ASN A 254 -11.41 -1.08 -15.66
CA ASN A 254 -11.95 0.28 -15.62
C ASN A 254 -12.71 0.56 -14.30
N ASP A 255 -11.96 0.70 -13.20
CA ASP A 255 -12.44 1.18 -11.89
C ASP A 255 -11.61 2.44 -11.53
N PRO A 256 -12.24 3.56 -11.12
CA PRO A 256 -11.53 4.75 -10.64
C PRO A 256 -10.47 4.49 -9.55
N LYS A 257 -10.61 3.43 -8.74
CA LYS A 257 -9.59 3.01 -7.76
C LYS A 257 -8.27 2.57 -8.39
N ASN A 258 -8.30 2.09 -9.64
CA ASN A 258 -7.11 1.63 -10.35
C ASN A 258 -6.31 2.79 -10.97
N VAL A 259 -6.93 3.95 -11.21
CA VAL A 259 -6.32 5.12 -11.88
C VAL A 259 -4.92 5.49 -11.33
N PRO A 260 -4.66 5.56 -10.01
CA PRO A 260 -3.34 5.95 -9.50
C PRO A 260 -2.24 4.92 -9.76
N ILE A 261 -2.61 3.63 -9.84
CA ILE A 261 -1.69 2.53 -10.16
C ILE A 261 -1.50 2.44 -11.68
N ALA A 262 -2.59 2.52 -12.45
CA ALA A 262 -2.63 2.44 -13.91
C ALA A 262 -1.96 3.63 -14.62
N SER A 263 -1.87 4.80 -13.98
CA SER A 263 -1.12 5.96 -14.49
C SER A 263 0.40 5.75 -14.60
N HIS A 264 0.91 4.60 -14.14
CA HIS A 264 2.32 4.24 -14.16
C HIS A 264 2.53 2.89 -14.87
N ARG A 265 3.21 2.91 -16.02
CA ARG A 265 3.64 1.69 -16.71
C ARG A 265 4.97 1.17 -16.18
N ASP A 266 5.16 -0.14 -16.34
CA ASP A 266 6.40 -0.88 -16.08
C ASP A 266 7.00 -0.61 -14.68
N VAL A 267 6.20 -0.66 -13.61
CA VAL A 267 6.68 -0.44 -12.23
C VAL A 267 6.96 -1.76 -11.52
N SER A 268 8.22 -2.02 -11.16
CA SER A 268 8.66 -3.24 -10.46
C SER A 268 8.51 -3.18 -8.93
N MET A 269 8.58 -1.96 -8.39
CA MET A 269 8.46 -1.62 -6.96
C MET A 269 8.14 -0.13 -6.78
N ARG A 270 7.50 0.21 -5.66
CA ARG A 270 7.16 1.57 -5.27
C ARG A 270 7.89 1.96 -3.99
N ILE A 271 8.67 3.04 -4.03
CA ILE A 271 9.54 3.47 -2.95
C ILE A 271 9.19 4.90 -2.52
N PHE A 272 8.87 5.08 -1.25
CA PHE A 272 8.84 6.38 -0.60
C PHE A 272 10.25 6.76 -0.15
N VAL A 273 10.71 7.97 -0.41
CA VAL A 273 12.03 8.46 0.03
C VAL A 273 11.86 9.78 0.76
N ALA A 274 12.40 9.89 1.97
CA ALA A 274 12.41 11.15 2.73
C ALA A 274 13.84 11.55 3.11
N ASP A 275 14.20 12.79 2.78
CA ASP A 275 15.52 13.39 3.07
C ASP A 275 15.36 14.81 3.64
N PRO A 276 16.33 15.33 4.43
CA PRO A 276 16.26 16.71 4.90
C PRO A 276 16.21 17.75 3.78
N PHE A 277 16.76 17.44 2.60
CA PHE A 277 16.88 18.36 1.45
C PHE A 277 16.59 17.67 0.11
N LEU A 278 16.48 18.45 -0.98
CA LEU A 278 16.66 17.88 -2.32
C LEU A 278 18.12 17.43 -2.51
N PRO A 279 18.42 16.38 -3.32
CA PRO A 279 19.78 15.88 -3.51
C PRO A 279 20.64 16.89 -4.27
N MET A 280 21.38 17.73 -3.56
CA MET A 280 22.34 18.70 -4.13
C MET A 280 23.66 18.00 -4.49
N TRP A 281 23.62 17.17 -5.55
CA TRP A 281 24.72 16.26 -5.95
C TRP A 281 26.06 16.95 -6.23
N ASP A 282 26.05 18.24 -6.60
CA ASP A 282 27.24 19.07 -6.84
C ASP A 282 27.72 19.85 -5.60
N ARG A 283 27.10 19.62 -4.42
CA ARG A 283 27.41 20.33 -3.16
C ARG A 283 27.90 19.44 -2.02
N SER A 284 27.44 18.18 -1.93
CA SER A 284 27.89 17.26 -0.86
C SER A 284 27.93 15.79 -1.29
N SER A 285 28.84 15.01 -0.69
CA SER A 285 29.01 13.59 -1.01
C SER A 285 27.81 12.73 -0.62
N GLY A 286 27.13 13.05 0.49
CA GLY A 286 25.89 12.37 0.89
C GLY A 286 24.78 12.59 -0.13
N SER A 287 24.62 13.83 -0.61
CA SER A 287 23.67 14.17 -1.68
C SER A 287 24.01 13.48 -3.01
N LEU A 288 25.29 13.34 -3.35
CA LEU A 288 25.74 12.61 -4.54
C LEU A 288 25.46 11.10 -4.44
N ARG A 289 25.71 10.49 -3.27
CA ARG A 289 25.36 9.08 -2.98
C ARG A 289 23.85 8.85 -3.13
N LEU A 290 23.03 9.71 -2.50
CA LEU A 290 21.56 9.70 -2.63
C LEU A 290 21.14 9.80 -4.10
N PHE A 291 21.62 10.81 -4.81
CA PHE A 291 21.29 11.01 -6.23
C PHE A 291 21.67 9.81 -7.11
N ASN A 292 22.85 9.22 -6.89
CA ASN A 292 23.30 8.06 -7.65
C ASN A 292 22.52 6.79 -7.32
N TYR A 293 22.12 6.52 -6.07
CA TYR A 293 21.24 5.38 -5.82
C TYR A 293 19.82 5.58 -6.34
N LEU A 294 19.30 6.82 -6.33
CA LEU A 294 18.02 7.14 -6.97
C LEU A 294 18.04 6.81 -8.48
N LYS A 295 19.12 7.13 -9.20
CA LYS A 295 19.31 6.69 -10.60
C LYS A 295 19.26 5.16 -10.74
N ILE A 296 19.97 4.43 -9.87
CA ILE A 296 20.04 2.96 -9.94
C ILE A 296 18.67 2.34 -9.68
N LEU A 297 17.93 2.83 -8.68
CA LEU A 297 16.56 2.41 -8.40
C LEU A 297 15.60 2.72 -9.58
N LYS A 298 15.73 3.90 -10.20
CA LYS A 298 15.02 4.21 -11.46
C LYS A 298 15.36 3.24 -12.59
N GLY A 299 16.63 2.85 -12.73
CA GLY A 299 17.12 1.82 -13.66
C GLY A 299 16.87 0.37 -13.22
N MET A 300 16.10 0.17 -12.16
CA MET A 300 15.47 -1.09 -11.73
C MET A 300 13.94 -1.00 -11.84
N ASP A 301 13.41 -0.04 -12.61
CA ASP A 301 11.98 0.18 -12.84
C ASP A 301 11.19 0.55 -11.56
N ALA A 302 11.85 1.16 -10.57
CA ALA A 302 11.17 1.69 -9.40
C ALA A 302 10.39 2.98 -9.73
N HIS A 303 9.18 3.08 -9.19
CA HIS A 303 8.51 4.37 -9.03
C HIS A 303 8.86 4.95 -7.67
N ILE A 304 9.34 6.19 -7.66
CA ILE A 304 9.88 6.85 -6.47
C ILE A 304 9.08 8.13 -6.20
N THR A 305 8.51 8.22 -5.00
CA THR A 305 7.95 9.46 -4.45
C THR A 305 8.94 10.01 -3.42
N PHE A 306 9.55 11.15 -3.74
CA PHE A 306 10.57 11.82 -2.93
C PHE A 306 9.96 13.00 -2.16
N VAL A 307 10.23 13.05 -0.85
CA VAL A 307 9.85 14.14 0.04
C VAL A 307 11.10 14.82 0.60
N ALA A 308 11.33 16.06 0.20
CA ALA A 308 12.32 16.92 0.84
C ALA A 308 11.69 17.68 2.00
N ARG A 309 12.22 17.56 3.22
CA ARG A 309 11.78 18.40 4.35
C ARG A 309 11.97 19.89 4.04
N ILE A 310 13.07 20.26 3.37
CA ILE A 310 13.36 21.61 2.87
C ILE A 310 13.65 21.53 1.37
N GLY A 311 12.95 22.34 0.57
CA GLY A 311 13.19 22.44 -0.87
C GLY A 311 14.51 23.15 -1.23
N SER A 312 14.68 23.53 -2.50
CA SER A 312 15.83 24.32 -2.95
C SER A 312 15.40 25.58 -3.70
N SER A 313 16.17 26.66 -3.56
CA SER A 313 16.00 27.88 -4.35
C SER A 313 16.54 27.76 -5.78
N ASP A 314 17.40 26.79 -6.04
CA ASP A 314 17.92 26.48 -7.38
C ASP A 314 17.02 25.41 -8.03
N PRO A 315 16.26 25.75 -9.09
CA PRO A 315 15.24 24.86 -9.63
C PRO A 315 15.82 23.62 -10.30
N LYS A 316 17.14 23.59 -10.58
CA LYS A 316 17.79 22.49 -11.30
C LYS A 316 17.66 21.15 -10.59
N TYR A 317 17.67 21.13 -9.25
CA TYR A 317 17.63 19.87 -8.49
C TYR A 317 16.27 19.19 -8.62
N LYS A 318 15.18 19.94 -8.37
CA LYS A 318 13.81 19.47 -8.54
C LYS A 318 13.53 19.06 -9.99
N TYR A 319 13.87 19.94 -10.93
CA TYR A 319 13.71 19.67 -12.37
C TYR A 319 14.45 18.40 -12.80
N THR A 320 15.68 18.18 -12.34
CA THR A 320 16.45 16.98 -12.72
C THR A 320 15.81 15.69 -12.19
N LEU A 321 15.37 15.66 -10.93
CA LEU A 321 14.62 14.51 -10.40
C LEU A 321 13.32 14.26 -11.18
N GLN A 322 12.57 15.32 -11.50
CA GLN A 322 11.35 15.24 -12.30
C GLN A 322 11.61 14.71 -13.71
N GLN A 323 12.71 15.12 -14.36
CA GLN A 323 13.12 14.60 -15.67
C GLN A 323 13.66 13.16 -15.61
N MET A 324 14.13 12.70 -14.45
CA MET A 324 14.44 11.28 -14.16
C MET A 324 13.18 10.43 -13.86
N GLY A 325 11.99 11.03 -13.86
CA GLY A 325 10.74 10.34 -13.54
C GLY A 325 10.59 9.97 -12.06
N ILE A 326 11.00 10.89 -11.19
CA ILE A 326 10.77 10.87 -9.73
C ILE A 326 9.69 11.92 -9.41
N GLU A 327 8.68 11.52 -8.64
CA GLU A 327 7.65 12.40 -8.10
C GLU A 327 8.24 13.17 -6.91
N VAL A 328 8.15 14.51 -6.89
CA VAL A 328 8.88 15.34 -5.89
C VAL A 328 7.95 16.29 -5.12
N TYR A 329 7.87 16.07 -3.82
CA TYR A 329 7.29 16.98 -2.82
C TYR A 329 8.42 17.67 -2.04
N GLU A 330 8.17 18.90 -1.59
CA GLU A 330 9.16 19.71 -0.87
C GLU A 330 8.49 20.62 0.16
N ASN A 331 9.27 21.06 1.17
CA ASN A 331 8.83 21.95 2.25
C ASN A 331 7.74 21.34 3.16
N ASP A 332 8.02 20.17 3.74
CA ASP A 332 7.13 19.54 4.71
C ASP A 332 6.99 20.37 6.00
N GLU A 333 5.93 21.18 6.07
CA GLU A 333 5.61 21.99 7.24
C GLU A 333 5.48 21.16 8.53
N LYS A 334 4.95 19.93 8.49
CA LYS A 334 4.77 19.12 9.69
C LYS A 334 6.11 18.62 10.22
N ALA A 335 6.98 18.11 9.34
CA ALA A 335 8.35 17.70 9.71
C ALA A 335 9.22 18.90 10.14
N LEU A 336 9.00 20.08 9.57
CA LEU A 336 9.68 21.31 9.97
C LEU A 336 9.27 21.74 11.39
N ARG A 337 7.95 21.79 11.67
CA ARG A 337 7.43 22.09 13.01
C ARG A 337 7.91 21.05 14.04
N TYR A 338 7.96 19.76 13.69
CA TYR A 338 8.53 18.70 14.54
C TYR A 338 10.02 18.95 14.85
N ALA A 339 10.79 19.45 13.88
CA ALA A 339 12.17 19.84 14.06
C ALA A 339 12.37 21.19 14.79
N GLY A 340 11.30 21.86 15.21
CA GLY A 340 11.36 23.19 15.85
C GLY A 340 11.62 24.35 14.88
N LEU A 341 11.42 24.14 13.58
CA LEU A 341 11.61 25.12 12.52
C LEU A 341 10.27 25.75 12.12
N VAL A 342 10.27 27.05 11.84
CA VAL A 342 9.08 27.82 11.43
C VAL A 342 9.28 28.32 10.01
N LEU A 343 8.28 28.13 9.14
CA LEU A 343 8.24 28.73 7.81
C LEU A 343 7.63 30.13 7.88
N HIS A 344 8.28 31.10 7.23
CA HIS A 344 7.75 32.46 7.04
C HIS A 344 6.84 32.58 5.81
N LYS A 345 6.55 31.48 5.11
CA LYS A 345 5.68 31.42 3.93
C LYS A 345 4.71 30.26 4.08
N VAL A 346 3.46 30.47 3.70
CA VAL A 346 2.46 29.39 3.56
C VAL A 346 2.89 28.49 2.40
N VAL A 347 2.96 27.20 2.64
CA VAL A 347 3.25 26.16 1.64
C VAL A 347 2.10 25.15 1.63
N PRO A 348 1.76 24.52 0.49
CA PRO A 348 0.77 23.45 0.46
C PRO A 348 1.20 22.28 1.36
N ALA A 349 0.29 21.81 2.22
CA ALA A 349 0.57 20.67 3.09
C ALA A 349 0.73 19.39 2.26
N ILE A 350 1.72 18.56 2.60
CA ILE A 350 1.93 17.26 1.93
C ILE A 350 0.78 16.30 2.30
N PRO A 351 0.01 15.80 1.31
CA PRO A 351 -1.18 15.00 1.55
C PRO A 351 -0.82 13.52 1.79
N TYR A 352 -0.19 13.22 2.93
CA TYR A 352 0.34 11.89 3.23
C TYR A 352 -0.70 10.77 3.08
N GLU A 353 -1.92 10.93 3.61
CA GLU A 353 -3.00 9.95 3.46
C GLU A 353 -3.24 9.61 1.98
N LEU A 354 -3.29 10.62 1.10
CA LEU A 354 -3.49 10.42 -0.34
C LEU A 354 -2.29 9.72 -0.98
N ILE A 355 -1.07 10.19 -0.68
CA ILE A 355 0.19 9.65 -1.23
C ILE A 355 0.32 8.16 -0.87
N PHE A 356 0.17 7.80 0.40
CA PHE A 356 0.31 6.43 0.87
C PHE A 356 -0.82 5.51 0.36
N LYS A 357 -2.06 6.00 0.33
CA LYS A 357 -3.23 5.25 -0.18
C LYS A 357 -3.18 5.02 -1.69
N GLU A 358 -2.80 6.02 -2.48
CA GLU A 358 -2.74 5.92 -3.94
C GLU A 358 -1.52 5.15 -4.45
N ARG A 359 -0.38 5.20 -3.74
CA ARG A 359 0.87 4.57 -4.19
C ARG A 359 1.04 3.15 -3.68
N ALA A 360 0.60 2.82 -2.46
CA ALA A 360 0.81 1.50 -1.86
C ALA A 360 2.28 1.04 -1.92
N PHE A 361 3.18 1.78 -1.26
CA PHE A 361 4.63 1.54 -1.32
C PHE A 361 5.05 0.18 -0.77
N ASP A 362 6.01 -0.46 -1.43
CA ASP A 362 6.71 -1.64 -0.91
C ASP A 362 7.71 -1.24 0.19
N PHE A 363 8.43 -0.13 -0.03
CA PHE A 363 9.54 0.33 0.82
C PHE A 363 9.48 1.83 1.11
N ALA A 364 9.98 2.23 2.27
CA ALA A 364 10.25 3.62 2.66
C ALA A 364 11.73 3.76 3.05
N ILE A 365 12.50 4.55 2.31
CA ILE A 365 13.91 4.86 2.61
C ILE A 365 13.95 6.23 3.31
N LEU A 366 14.41 6.24 4.57
CA LEU A 366 14.41 7.43 5.41
C LEU A 366 15.86 7.81 5.76
N SER A 367 16.37 8.91 5.21
CA SER A 367 17.72 9.40 5.47
C SER A 367 17.85 10.00 6.87
N PHE A 368 18.91 9.65 7.60
CA PHE A 368 19.27 10.12 8.94
C PHE A 368 18.27 9.76 10.06
N TRP A 369 18.80 9.38 11.23
CA TRP A 369 17.96 8.97 12.36
C TRP A 369 16.99 10.05 12.84
N PHE A 370 17.38 11.32 12.84
CA PHE A 370 16.56 12.43 13.37
C PHE A 370 15.38 12.79 12.45
N LEU A 371 15.46 12.43 11.18
CA LEU A 371 14.37 12.58 10.22
C LEU A 371 13.49 11.32 10.28
N ALA A 372 14.10 10.14 10.23
CA ALA A 372 13.42 8.87 10.36
C ALA A 372 12.60 8.75 11.65
N GLU A 373 13.05 9.34 12.77
CA GLU A 373 12.28 9.38 14.03
C GLU A 373 10.85 9.91 13.86
N TYR A 374 10.66 10.90 12.95
CA TYR A 374 9.35 11.43 12.55
C TYR A 374 8.68 10.58 11.47
N TYR A 375 9.36 10.34 10.35
CA TYR A 375 8.74 9.68 9.19
C TYR A 375 8.37 8.21 9.45
N ILE A 376 9.02 7.52 10.39
CA ILE A 376 8.61 6.18 10.82
C ILE A 376 7.15 6.19 11.30
N ASP A 377 6.76 7.17 12.12
CA ASP A 377 5.38 7.24 12.60
C ASP A 377 4.40 7.69 11.50
N VAL A 378 4.83 8.54 10.55
CA VAL A 378 4.02 8.91 9.36
C VAL A 378 3.76 7.70 8.45
N VAL A 379 4.78 6.89 8.18
CA VAL A 379 4.65 5.66 7.39
C VAL A 379 3.74 4.66 8.11
N TYR A 380 3.93 4.47 9.43
CA TYR A 380 3.06 3.59 10.23
C TYR A 380 1.61 4.09 10.35
N GLU A 381 1.36 5.39 10.33
CA GLU A 381 0.01 5.97 10.37
C GLU A 381 -0.77 5.71 9.06
N HIS A 382 -0.10 5.81 7.90
CA HIS A 382 -0.78 5.83 6.60
C HIS A 382 -0.55 4.60 5.71
N SER A 383 0.55 3.86 5.87
CA SER A 383 0.82 2.64 5.10
C SER A 383 1.57 1.59 5.94
N PRO A 384 0.88 0.92 6.88
CA PRO A 384 1.49 -0.06 7.78
C PRO A 384 2.22 -1.21 7.05
N LYS A 385 1.82 -1.56 5.82
CA LYS A 385 2.47 -2.63 5.06
C LYS A 385 3.82 -2.24 4.41
N THR A 386 4.19 -0.96 4.44
CA THR A 386 5.44 -0.45 3.83
C THR A 386 6.63 -0.78 4.72
N ARG A 387 7.67 -1.41 4.16
CA ARG A 387 8.88 -1.78 4.90
C ARG A 387 9.84 -0.60 5.00
N ILE A 388 10.28 -0.27 6.21
CA ILE A 388 11.08 0.90 6.51
C ILE A 388 12.57 0.56 6.55
N ILE A 389 13.31 1.20 5.64
CA ILE A 389 14.76 1.21 5.58
C ILE A 389 15.24 2.56 6.13
N VAL A 390 16.08 2.57 7.15
CA VAL A 390 16.75 3.80 7.60
C VAL A 390 18.16 3.83 7.02
N ASP A 391 18.42 4.80 6.16
CA ASP A 391 19.77 5.10 5.68
C ASP A 391 20.44 5.99 6.73
N SER A 392 21.44 5.46 7.45
CA SER A 392 22.08 6.21 8.54
C SER A 392 22.78 7.46 8.02
N VAL A 393 23.33 7.39 6.80
CA VAL A 393 24.26 8.34 6.17
C VAL A 393 25.58 8.48 6.93
N ASP A 394 25.55 8.65 8.26
CA ASP A 394 26.66 8.53 9.21
C ASP A 394 26.12 8.14 10.60
N ILE A 395 26.89 7.37 11.38
CA ILE A 395 26.53 7.07 12.78
C ILE A 395 26.77 8.31 13.65
N HIS A 396 25.71 9.10 13.82
CA HIS A 396 25.76 10.45 14.37
C HIS A 396 26.36 10.48 15.79
N PHE A 397 25.93 9.58 16.67
CA PHE A 397 26.42 9.58 18.05
C PHE A 397 27.93 9.31 18.15
N VAL A 398 28.53 8.58 17.21
CA VAL A 398 29.98 8.34 17.19
C VAL A 398 30.71 9.63 16.83
N ARG A 399 30.18 10.37 15.84
CA ARG A 399 30.71 11.69 15.45
C ARG A 399 30.58 12.70 16.60
N GLU A 400 29.39 12.81 17.21
CA GLU A 400 29.13 13.75 18.32
C GLU A 400 29.94 13.41 19.59
N LEU A 401 30.18 12.13 19.90
CA LEU A 401 31.05 11.74 21.03
C LEU A 401 32.51 12.09 20.77
N ARG A 402 33.05 11.78 19.59
CA ARG A 402 34.44 12.11 19.22
C ARG A 402 34.67 13.63 19.21
N GLU A 403 33.71 14.42 18.76
CA GLU A 403 33.73 15.89 18.83
C GLU A 403 33.80 16.38 20.29
N ALA A 404 32.94 15.84 21.15
CA ALA A 404 32.92 16.20 22.57
C ALA A 404 34.19 15.79 23.33
N GLU A 405 34.80 14.65 22.99
CA GLU A 405 36.08 14.19 23.55
C GLU A 405 37.25 15.07 23.10
N LEU A 406 37.28 15.46 21.82
CA LEU A 406 38.31 16.33 21.26
C LEU A 406 38.29 17.73 21.88
N GLU A 407 37.10 18.32 22.02
CA GLU A 407 36.90 19.66 22.61
C GLU A 407 36.88 19.64 24.15
N ARG A 408 36.80 18.46 24.77
CA ARG A 408 36.61 18.25 26.22
C ARG A 408 35.32 18.90 26.77
N ASP A 409 34.28 18.97 25.95
CA ASP A 409 32.99 19.58 26.30
C ASP A 409 31.99 18.52 26.84
N GLU A 410 31.85 18.48 28.16
CA GLU A 410 30.89 17.61 28.86
C GLU A 410 29.41 17.90 28.53
N LYS A 411 29.06 19.12 28.09
CA LYS A 411 27.71 19.45 27.63
C LYS A 411 27.44 18.83 26.24
N LYS A 412 28.40 18.90 25.32
CA LYS A 412 28.34 18.16 24.04
C LYS A 412 28.28 16.66 24.28
N LYS A 413 29.08 16.11 25.19
CA LYS A 413 29.10 14.68 25.54
C LYS A 413 27.75 14.18 26.07
N ARG A 414 27.12 14.92 27.00
CA ARG A 414 25.76 14.62 27.49
C ARG A 414 24.71 14.67 26.37
N LYS A 415 24.81 15.63 25.44
CA LYS A 415 23.95 15.69 24.26
C LYS A 415 24.15 14.47 23.35
N ALA A 416 25.39 14.10 23.06
CA ALA A 416 25.74 12.94 22.23
C ALA A 416 25.21 11.62 22.82
N LEU A 417 25.32 11.42 24.14
CA LEU A 417 24.75 10.25 24.82
C LEU A 417 23.20 10.21 24.75
N LYS A 418 22.53 11.36 24.82
CA LYS A 418 21.07 11.45 24.63
C LYS A 418 20.68 11.15 23.17
N ASN A 419 21.42 11.66 22.20
CA ASN A 419 21.18 11.40 20.78
C ASN A 419 21.44 9.92 20.44
N LYS A 420 22.49 9.29 20.99
CA LYS A 420 22.76 7.85 20.90
C LYS A 420 21.54 6.99 21.22
N GLN A 421 20.82 7.31 22.30
CA GLN A 421 19.63 6.56 22.70
C GLN A 421 18.49 6.69 21.67
N ARG A 422 18.27 7.89 21.14
CA ARG A 422 17.25 8.14 20.11
C ARG A 422 17.60 7.47 18.79
N GLU A 423 18.85 7.63 18.34
CA GLU A 423 19.39 7.03 17.13
C GLU A 423 19.28 5.50 17.13
N LEU A 424 19.75 4.85 18.22
CA LEU A 424 19.61 3.39 18.35
C LEU A 424 18.14 2.95 18.45
N ASN A 425 17.26 3.74 19.07
CA ASN A 425 15.82 3.44 19.10
C ASN A 425 15.17 3.54 17.70
N VAL A 426 15.58 4.50 16.88
CA VAL A 426 15.15 4.62 15.48
C VAL A 426 15.61 3.40 14.67
N TYR A 427 16.86 2.97 14.82
CA TYR A 427 17.39 1.78 14.15
C TYR A 427 16.68 0.48 14.57
N ARG A 428 16.29 0.34 15.86
CA ARG A 428 15.46 -0.79 16.32
C ARG A 428 14.04 -0.78 15.77
N ARG A 429 13.51 0.39 15.41
CA ARG A 429 12.17 0.56 14.79
C ARG A 429 12.17 0.35 13.28
N ALA A 430 13.31 0.48 12.60
CA ALA A 430 13.47 0.21 11.17
C ALA A 430 13.43 -1.30 10.88
N ASP A 431 12.89 -1.71 9.74
CA ASP A 431 12.95 -3.11 9.27
C ASP A 431 14.36 -3.48 8.84
N ARG A 432 15.15 -2.49 8.40
CA ARG A 432 16.53 -2.65 7.93
C ARG A 432 17.27 -1.32 8.08
N VAL A 433 18.57 -1.39 8.34
CA VAL A 433 19.45 -0.21 8.41
C VAL A 433 20.49 -0.29 7.29
N TRP A 434 20.61 0.77 6.50
CA TRP A 434 21.73 0.95 5.59
C TRP A 434 22.80 1.80 6.27
N VAL A 435 24.04 1.35 6.22
CA VAL A 435 25.22 2.11 6.64
C VAL A 435 26.20 2.28 5.49
N VAL A 436 27.17 3.19 5.63
CA VAL A 436 28.12 3.50 4.53
C VAL A 436 29.34 2.58 4.53
N THR A 437 29.78 2.11 5.70
CA THR A 437 31.00 1.29 5.85
C THR A 437 30.81 0.11 6.83
N GLU A 438 31.74 -0.86 6.78
CA GLU A 438 31.84 -1.94 7.79
C GLU A 438 32.09 -1.40 9.21
N GLU A 439 32.75 -0.25 9.36
CA GLU A 439 33.03 0.32 10.67
C GLU A 439 31.77 0.90 11.31
N ASP A 440 30.92 1.56 10.50
CA ASP A 440 29.58 2.01 10.92
C ASP A 440 28.73 0.82 11.43
N LYS A 441 28.81 -0.33 10.73
CA LYS A 441 28.12 -1.57 11.12
C LYS A 441 28.57 -2.06 12.49
N LYS A 442 29.89 -2.18 12.73
CA LYS A 442 30.45 -2.55 14.05
C LYS A 442 30.00 -1.61 15.17
N HIS A 443 29.84 -0.31 14.88
CA HIS A 443 29.39 0.64 15.89
C HIS A 443 27.96 0.40 16.39
N ILE A 444 27.08 -0.27 15.62
CA ILE A 444 25.66 -0.46 15.97
C ILE A 444 25.16 -1.91 16.06
N ILE A 445 25.86 -2.89 15.47
CA ILE A 445 25.36 -4.28 15.33
C ILE A 445 24.89 -4.90 16.66
N ASP A 446 25.73 -4.90 17.70
CA ASP A 446 25.36 -5.46 19.02
C ASP A 446 24.37 -4.60 19.83
N LYS A 447 23.89 -3.48 19.25
CA LYS A 447 23.12 -2.45 19.96
C LYS A 447 21.70 -2.28 19.42
N ILE A 448 21.40 -2.82 18.24
CA ILE A 448 20.08 -2.70 17.59
C ILE A 448 19.30 -4.03 17.53
N GLY A 449 19.86 -5.11 18.10
CA GLY A 449 19.22 -6.43 18.12
C GLY A 449 19.21 -7.05 16.73
N ASN A 450 18.12 -7.74 16.38
CA ASN A 450 18.02 -8.55 15.16
C ASN A 450 17.73 -7.75 13.87
N THR A 451 17.74 -6.41 13.90
CA THR A 451 17.53 -5.60 12.69
C THR A 451 18.68 -5.80 11.69
N PRO A 452 18.43 -6.25 10.44
CA PRO A 452 19.46 -6.41 9.42
C PRO A 452 20.20 -5.10 9.10
N ILE A 453 21.52 -5.21 8.87
CA ILE A 453 22.39 -4.09 8.49
C ILE A 453 23.13 -4.40 7.19
N ASP A 454 22.85 -3.60 6.16
CA ASP A 454 23.54 -3.64 4.86
C ASP A 454 24.46 -2.45 4.67
N ILE A 455 25.41 -2.61 3.75
CA ILE A 455 26.38 -1.57 3.41
C ILE A 455 26.05 -1.04 2.02
N VAL A 456 25.66 0.22 1.97
CA VAL A 456 25.41 1.02 0.77
C VAL A 456 26.48 2.13 0.76
N PRO A 457 27.64 1.91 0.11
CA PRO A 457 28.78 2.82 0.16
C PRO A 457 28.53 4.09 -0.69
N ASN A 458 29.54 4.96 -0.79
CA ASN A 458 29.52 6.01 -1.82
C ASN A 458 29.59 5.38 -3.21
N ILE A 459 28.94 6.02 -4.19
CA ILE A 459 28.82 5.51 -5.56
C ILE A 459 29.64 6.39 -6.49
N HIS A 460 30.58 5.77 -7.20
CA HIS A 460 31.47 6.45 -8.14
C HIS A 460 31.26 5.86 -9.53
N GLU A 461 30.71 6.67 -10.45
CA GLU A 461 30.48 6.27 -11.84
C GLU A 461 31.85 6.15 -12.58
N PRO A 462 32.22 4.97 -13.09
CA PRO A 462 33.46 4.80 -13.86
C PRO A 462 33.39 5.60 -15.17
N VAL A 463 34.41 6.40 -15.47
CA VAL A 463 34.38 7.23 -16.67
C VAL A 463 34.71 6.38 -17.90
N PRO A 464 33.92 6.40 -19.00
CA PRO A 464 34.17 5.56 -20.18
C PRO A 464 35.48 5.89 -20.93
N TYR A 465 36.14 6.99 -20.59
CA TYR A 465 37.45 7.37 -21.09
C TYR A 465 38.56 6.48 -20.49
N ARG A 466 39.44 5.94 -21.33
CA ARG A 466 40.69 5.28 -20.89
C ARG A 466 41.80 6.32 -20.84
N LYS A 467 42.42 6.45 -19.68
CA LYS A 467 43.49 7.40 -19.43
C LYS A 467 44.84 6.85 -19.92
N GLU A 468 45.65 7.71 -20.54
CA GLU A 468 46.97 7.35 -21.10
C GLU A 468 48.08 8.13 -20.39
N PHE A 469 49.15 7.44 -19.96
CA PHE A 469 50.27 8.05 -19.23
C PHE A 469 50.85 9.26 -19.97
N SER A 470 51.10 9.11 -21.28
CA SER A 470 51.68 10.13 -22.17
C SER A 470 50.88 11.42 -22.29
N LYS A 471 49.54 11.36 -22.13
CA LYS A 471 48.64 12.52 -22.24
C LYS A 471 48.38 13.20 -20.89
N THR A 472 48.89 12.65 -19.80
CA THR A 472 48.73 13.20 -18.45
C THR A 472 50.00 13.89 -17.95
N LYS A 473 49.84 14.89 -17.09
CA LYS A 473 50.94 15.59 -16.42
C LYS A 473 50.48 16.16 -15.08
N ASP A 474 51.41 16.70 -14.31
CA ASP A 474 51.13 17.41 -13.05
C ASP A 474 50.43 16.58 -11.94
N LEU A 475 50.33 17.17 -10.74
CA LEU A 475 49.72 16.58 -9.55
C LEU A 475 48.37 17.23 -9.23
N LEU A 476 47.44 16.47 -8.64
CA LEU A 476 46.11 16.95 -8.26
C LEU A 476 45.72 16.61 -6.83
N PHE A 477 45.30 17.63 -6.07
CA PHE A 477 44.56 17.50 -4.82
C PHE A 477 43.15 18.09 -5.00
N VAL A 478 42.11 17.34 -4.65
CA VAL A 478 40.72 17.84 -4.62
C VAL A 478 40.23 17.92 -3.18
N GLY A 479 39.55 18.99 -2.78
CA GLY A 479 38.99 19.10 -1.44
C GLY A 479 38.01 20.25 -1.23
N ASN A 480 37.05 20.04 -0.32
CA ASN A 480 36.29 21.13 0.28
C ASN A 480 37.06 21.66 1.49
N PHE A 481 37.46 22.93 1.46
CA PHE A 481 38.32 23.54 2.47
C PHE A 481 37.57 24.12 3.67
N ALA A 482 36.24 24.07 3.67
CA ALA A 482 35.45 24.19 4.90
C ALA A 482 35.62 22.96 5.84
N HIS A 483 36.26 21.87 5.37
CA HIS A 483 36.54 20.67 6.16
C HIS A 483 38.02 20.65 6.60
N PRO A 484 38.34 20.84 7.90
CA PRO A 484 39.72 21.05 8.38
C PRO A 484 40.77 20.00 7.94
N PRO A 485 40.46 18.69 7.87
CA PRO A 485 41.39 17.69 7.32
C PRO A 485 41.94 17.99 5.92
N ASN A 486 41.18 18.69 5.06
CA ASN A 486 41.67 19.05 3.72
C ASN A 486 42.67 20.21 3.75
N VAL A 487 42.46 21.20 4.63
CA VAL A 487 43.40 22.30 4.86
C VAL A 487 44.70 21.76 5.43
N ASP A 488 44.62 20.85 6.40
CA ASP A 488 45.78 20.17 6.98
C ASP A 488 46.58 19.38 5.95
N ALA A 489 45.89 18.55 5.16
CA ALA A 489 46.53 17.73 4.14
C ALA A 489 47.20 18.57 3.04
N VAL A 490 46.60 19.71 2.64
CA VAL A 490 47.23 20.65 1.70
C VAL A 490 48.46 21.31 2.31
N ARG A 491 48.40 21.78 3.56
CA ARG A 491 49.58 22.35 4.22
C ARG A 491 50.71 21.32 4.37
N PHE A 492 50.38 20.09 4.74
CA PHE A 492 51.35 19.00 4.84
C PHE A 492 51.95 18.64 3.47
N LEU A 493 51.12 18.61 2.43
CA LEU A 493 51.55 18.43 1.03
C LEU A 493 52.52 19.55 0.61
N THR A 494 52.14 20.82 0.69
CA THR A 494 52.93 21.93 0.15
C THR A 494 54.16 22.27 1.00
N GLN A 495 54.12 22.08 2.32
CA GLN A 495 55.23 22.45 3.21
C GLN A 495 56.24 21.33 3.46
N LYS A 496 55.88 20.05 3.28
CA LYS A 496 56.72 18.90 3.67
C LYS A 496 56.93 17.84 2.59
N ILE A 497 56.07 17.76 1.57
CA ILE A 497 56.11 16.72 0.54
C ILE A 497 56.50 17.31 -0.83
N PHE A 498 55.82 18.36 -1.26
CA PHE A 498 56.03 18.98 -2.58
C PHE A 498 57.46 19.52 -2.79
N PRO A 499 58.16 20.11 -1.78
CA PRO A 499 59.56 20.49 -1.94
C PRO A 499 60.49 19.29 -2.22
N GLU A 500 60.22 18.12 -1.65
CA GLU A 500 60.97 16.88 -1.91
C GLU A 500 60.67 16.31 -3.30
N ILE A 501 59.44 16.46 -3.79
CA ILE A 501 59.07 16.10 -5.17
C ILE A 501 59.82 17.02 -6.16
N LYS A 502 59.83 18.33 -5.92
CA LYS A 502 60.43 19.33 -6.81
C LYS A 502 61.94 19.16 -7.01
N LYS A 503 62.66 18.55 -6.06
CA LYS A 503 64.08 18.16 -6.21
C LYS A 503 64.32 17.17 -7.35
N GLN A 504 63.33 16.34 -7.69
CA GLN A 504 63.43 15.30 -8.72
C GLN A 504 62.56 15.60 -9.95
N LEU A 505 61.51 16.41 -9.79
CA LEU A 505 60.58 16.81 -10.84
C LEU A 505 60.46 18.36 -10.86
N PRO A 506 61.48 19.08 -11.35
CA PRO A 506 61.55 20.55 -11.22
C PRO A 506 60.47 21.30 -12.00
N GLU A 507 59.87 20.72 -13.05
CA GLU A 507 58.82 21.38 -13.84
C GLU A 507 57.38 21.05 -13.38
N VAL A 508 57.20 20.08 -12.46
CA VAL A 508 55.86 19.61 -12.10
C VAL A 508 55.05 20.68 -11.36
N LYS A 509 53.77 20.79 -11.70
CA LYS A 509 52.81 21.64 -11.02
C LYS A 509 51.89 20.85 -10.10
N LEU A 510 51.34 21.53 -9.08
CA LEU A 510 50.34 21.00 -8.17
C LEU A 510 49.05 21.81 -8.31
N TYR A 511 47.97 21.16 -8.75
CA TYR A 511 46.63 21.74 -8.78
C TYR A 511 45.89 21.43 -7.48
N ILE A 512 45.38 22.46 -6.82
CA ILE A 512 44.59 22.40 -5.59
C ILE A 512 43.19 22.92 -5.93
N VAL A 513 42.24 21.99 -6.07
CA VAL A 513 40.91 22.26 -6.64
C VAL A 513 39.83 22.03 -5.59
N GLY A 514 38.87 22.96 -5.49
CA GLY A 514 37.65 22.75 -4.74
C GLY A 514 37.20 23.93 -3.86
N ASN A 515 36.04 23.73 -3.23
CA ASN A 515 35.24 24.81 -2.68
C ASN A 515 35.81 25.44 -1.40
N ASN A 516 35.50 26.72 -1.19
CA ASN A 516 35.79 27.51 0.02
C ASN A 516 37.26 27.49 0.51
N PRO A 517 38.29 27.66 -0.35
CA PRO A 517 39.69 27.69 0.09
C PRO A 517 39.88 28.76 1.17
N THR A 518 40.45 28.36 2.32
CA THR A 518 40.75 29.30 3.41
C THR A 518 41.82 30.32 2.97
N PRO A 519 41.95 31.49 3.62
CA PRO A 519 42.99 32.46 3.28
C PRO A 519 44.41 31.84 3.26
N GLU A 520 44.71 30.93 4.20
CA GLU A 520 45.96 30.16 4.21
C GLU A 520 46.16 29.30 2.95
N VAL A 521 45.09 28.69 2.43
CA VAL A 521 45.16 27.87 1.20
C VAL A 521 45.24 28.75 -0.04
N GLN A 522 44.53 29.88 -0.07
CA GLN A 522 44.60 30.84 -1.18
C GLN A 522 46.01 31.43 -1.34
N GLN A 523 46.71 31.70 -0.22
CA GLN A 523 48.09 32.20 -0.21
C GLN A 523 49.13 31.22 -0.76
N LEU A 524 48.79 29.94 -0.97
CA LEU A 524 49.67 28.96 -1.61
C LEU A 524 49.72 29.13 -3.14
N ASN A 525 48.84 29.94 -3.73
CA ASN A 525 48.74 30.12 -5.18
C ASN A 525 50.00 30.80 -5.76
N SER A 526 50.61 30.17 -6.75
CA SER A 526 51.88 30.55 -7.39
C SER A 526 51.97 29.98 -8.81
N ALA A 527 53.09 30.20 -9.51
CA ALA A 527 53.32 29.62 -10.84
C ALA A 527 53.42 28.07 -10.84
N GLU A 528 53.70 27.47 -9.68
CA GLU A 528 53.94 26.04 -9.47
C GLU A 528 52.78 25.34 -8.74
N ILE A 529 52.09 26.05 -7.84
CA ILE A 529 50.94 25.56 -7.08
C ILE A 529 49.72 26.39 -7.48
N ILE A 530 48.75 25.79 -8.16
CA ILE A 530 47.59 26.48 -8.72
C ILE A 530 46.36 26.18 -7.87
N VAL A 531 45.81 27.20 -7.21
CA VAL A 531 44.63 27.11 -6.34
C VAL A 531 43.43 27.69 -7.07
N THR A 532 42.49 26.84 -7.50
CA THR A 532 41.39 27.27 -8.38
C THR A 532 40.17 27.81 -7.66
N GLY A 533 39.99 27.43 -6.38
CA GLY A 533 38.69 27.56 -5.71
C GLY A 533 37.63 26.63 -6.31
N TYR A 534 36.35 27.01 -6.15
CA TYR A 534 35.22 26.26 -6.70
C TYR A 534 35.24 26.26 -8.23
N VAL A 535 35.12 25.07 -8.82
CA VAL A 535 34.93 24.87 -10.26
C VAL A 535 33.60 24.13 -10.50
N PRO A 536 32.85 24.47 -11.56
CA PRO A 536 31.56 23.82 -11.85
C PRO A 536 31.72 22.38 -12.39
N ASP A 537 32.90 22.03 -12.92
CA ASP A 537 33.24 20.69 -13.41
C ASP A 537 34.68 20.31 -13.02
N LEU A 538 34.85 19.15 -12.38
CA LEU A 538 36.15 18.58 -11.99
C LEU A 538 36.79 17.75 -13.12
N LYS A 539 36.01 17.32 -14.12
CA LYS A 539 36.43 16.42 -15.20
C LYS A 539 37.69 16.88 -15.93
N PRO A 540 37.91 18.17 -16.27
CA PRO A 540 39.15 18.61 -16.92
C PRO A 540 40.40 18.37 -16.06
N TYR A 541 40.31 18.60 -14.75
CA TYR A 541 41.41 18.41 -13.81
C TYR A 541 41.68 16.91 -13.59
N LEU A 542 40.63 16.13 -13.37
CA LEU A 542 40.71 14.69 -13.17
C LEU A 542 41.24 13.96 -14.41
N LEU A 543 40.93 14.42 -15.63
CA LEU A 543 41.44 13.84 -16.88
C LEU A 543 42.89 14.23 -17.20
N ASN A 544 43.33 15.44 -16.87
CA ASN A 544 44.67 15.93 -17.24
C ASN A 544 45.78 15.54 -16.25
N ALA A 545 45.45 15.43 -14.94
CA ALA A 545 46.42 15.13 -13.89
C ALA A 545 47.14 13.77 -14.09
N ARG A 546 48.43 13.65 -13.77
CA ARG A 546 49.14 12.36 -13.78
C ARG A 546 48.99 11.60 -12.47
N VAL A 547 49.07 12.28 -11.33
CA VAL A 547 48.96 11.62 -10.00
C VAL A 547 48.03 12.41 -9.08
N SER A 548 47.08 11.73 -8.43
CA SER A 548 46.31 12.32 -7.32
C SER A 548 47.04 12.11 -6.00
N VAL A 549 47.23 13.19 -5.25
CA VAL A 549 47.98 13.19 -3.98
C VAL A 549 47.06 13.50 -2.82
N ASN A 550 46.93 12.56 -1.87
CA ASN A 550 45.97 12.65 -0.77
C ASN A 550 46.61 12.34 0.61
N PRO A 551 47.52 13.20 1.12
CA PRO A 551 48.25 12.95 2.36
C PRO A 551 47.44 13.37 3.62
N LEU A 552 46.29 12.71 3.84
CA LEU A 552 45.42 12.99 4.99
C LEU A 552 46.05 12.47 6.30
N ARG A 553 46.19 13.32 7.32
CA ARG A 553 46.75 12.91 8.62
C ARG A 553 45.71 12.48 9.66
N TYR A 554 44.45 12.89 9.46
CA TYR A 554 43.31 12.52 10.29
C TYR A 554 42.00 12.57 9.47
N GLY A 555 40.96 11.90 9.96
CA GLY A 555 39.66 11.77 9.32
C GLY A 555 38.96 10.47 9.73
N ALA A 556 37.79 10.20 9.17
CA ALA A 556 37.07 8.92 9.32
C ALA A 556 36.28 8.63 8.03
N GLY A 557 35.81 7.39 7.87
CA GLY A 557 34.92 6.98 6.77
C GLY A 557 35.55 7.00 5.37
N MET A 558 34.76 6.62 4.36
CA MET A 558 35.21 6.48 2.97
C MET A 558 35.54 7.83 2.31
N LYS A 559 36.75 7.98 1.76
CA LYS A 559 37.22 9.26 1.20
C LYS A 559 36.78 9.42 -0.27
N GLY A 560 35.64 10.07 -0.50
CA GLY A 560 35.05 10.25 -1.84
C GLY A 560 36.01 10.79 -2.92
N LYS A 561 36.94 11.70 -2.58
CA LYS A 561 37.95 12.22 -3.52
C LYS A 561 38.92 11.17 -4.07
N ILE A 562 39.19 10.13 -3.29
CA ILE A 562 40.04 9.00 -3.74
C ILE A 562 39.22 8.09 -4.65
N GLY A 563 37.97 7.78 -4.28
CA GLY A 563 37.06 6.98 -5.12
C GLY A 563 36.79 7.64 -6.48
N GLU A 564 36.63 8.97 -6.48
CA GLU A 564 36.49 9.79 -7.69
C GLU A 564 37.76 9.73 -8.55
N ALA A 565 38.95 9.96 -8.00
CA ALA A 565 40.21 9.82 -8.76
C ALA A 565 40.36 8.42 -9.38
N LEU A 566 40.10 7.37 -8.62
CA LEU A 566 40.18 5.98 -9.10
C LEU A 566 39.12 5.69 -10.20
N SER A 567 37.92 6.27 -10.13
CA SER A 567 36.88 6.11 -11.16
C SER A 567 37.24 6.73 -12.52
N TYR A 568 38.13 7.72 -12.53
CA TYR A 568 38.75 8.32 -13.72
C TYR A 568 40.00 7.58 -14.18
N GLY A 569 40.41 6.51 -13.49
CA GLY A 569 41.68 5.83 -13.72
C GLY A 569 42.90 6.73 -13.43
N LEU A 570 42.79 7.70 -12.51
CA LEU A 570 43.90 8.52 -12.03
C LEU A 570 44.57 7.81 -10.84
N PRO A 571 45.83 7.35 -10.96
CA PRO A 571 46.53 6.71 -9.85
C PRO A 571 46.69 7.63 -8.65
N VAL A 572 46.58 7.04 -7.46
CA VAL A 572 46.54 7.75 -6.18
C VAL A 572 47.77 7.40 -5.34
N VAL A 573 48.40 8.43 -4.76
CA VAL A 573 49.26 8.29 -3.57
C VAL A 573 48.51 8.85 -2.36
N THR A 574 48.47 8.10 -1.28
CA THR A 574 47.72 8.46 -0.06
C THR A 574 48.41 7.96 1.21
N THR A 575 47.92 8.40 2.36
CA THR A 575 48.29 7.90 3.69
C THR A 575 47.42 6.70 4.07
N SER A 576 47.82 5.97 5.11
CA SER A 576 47.02 4.88 5.69
C SER A 576 45.63 5.37 6.14
N ILE A 577 45.56 6.59 6.69
CA ILE A 577 44.31 7.27 7.07
C ILE A 577 43.45 7.68 5.85
N GLY A 578 44.09 7.98 4.72
CA GLY A 578 43.39 8.23 3.46
C GLY A 578 42.79 6.95 2.86
N ALA A 579 43.48 5.81 3.01
CA ALA A 579 43.04 4.50 2.54
C ALA A 579 41.95 3.83 3.41
N GLU A 580 41.71 4.33 4.61
CA GLU A 580 40.71 3.81 5.55
C GLU A 580 39.30 3.71 4.95
N GLY A 581 38.64 2.57 5.15
CA GLY A 581 37.29 2.31 4.64
C GLY A 581 37.20 2.03 3.14
N MET A 582 38.33 1.87 2.45
CA MET A 582 38.39 1.72 0.98
C MET A 582 39.02 0.40 0.49
N ASP A 583 39.45 -0.52 1.36
CA ASP A 583 40.10 -1.79 0.98
C ASP A 583 41.27 -1.61 -0.03
N LEU A 584 41.94 -0.45 0.06
CA LEU A 584 43.08 -0.12 -0.80
C LEU A 584 44.32 -0.82 -0.28
N LYS A 585 45.10 -1.38 -1.20
CA LYS A 585 46.34 -2.09 -0.93
C LYS A 585 47.48 -1.41 -1.66
N HIS A 586 48.60 -1.27 -0.95
CA HIS A 586 49.84 -0.71 -1.47
C HIS A 586 50.31 -1.52 -2.70
N GLU A 587 50.75 -0.84 -3.76
CA GLU A 587 51.20 -1.40 -5.05
C GLU A 587 50.18 -2.25 -5.86
N GLU A 588 48.98 -2.50 -5.33
CA GLU A 588 47.87 -3.16 -6.05
C GLU A 588 46.86 -2.14 -6.57
N HIS A 589 46.38 -1.23 -5.70
CA HIS A 589 45.32 -0.26 -6.00
C HIS A 589 45.80 1.20 -5.93
N ALA A 590 46.72 1.49 -5.03
CA ALA A 590 47.29 2.82 -4.77
C ALA A 590 48.69 2.68 -4.17
N LEU A 591 49.44 3.78 -4.07
CA LEU A 591 50.64 3.81 -3.22
C LEU A 591 50.28 4.44 -1.87
N ILE A 592 50.65 3.75 -0.78
CA ILE A 592 50.31 4.13 0.60
C ILE A 592 51.60 4.44 1.35
N ALA A 593 51.74 5.66 1.86
CA ALA A 593 52.90 6.10 2.66
C ALA A 593 52.49 7.21 3.66
N ASP A 594 53.01 7.16 4.90
CA ASP A 594 52.63 8.12 5.95
C ASP A 594 53.69 9.18 6.28
N LYS A 595 54.95 8.97 5.88
CA LYS A 595 56.07 9.89 6.17
C LYS A 595 56.36 10.78 4.95
N PRO A 596 56.71 12.07 5.11
CA PRO A 596 56.81 13.01 3.99
C PRO A 596 57.76 12.58 2.87
N VAL A 597 58.97 12.14 3.23
CA VAL A 597 60.00 11.71 2.27
C VAL A 597 59.59 10.42 1.55
N ALA A 598 58.98 9.47 2.26
CA ALA A 598 58.45 8.25 1.65
C ALA A 598 57.28 8.56 0.69
N PHE A 599 56.35 9.45 1.09
CA PHE A 599 55.26 9.91 0.23
C PHE A 599 55.80 10.58 -1.04
N ALA A 600 56.77 11.50 -0.91
CA ALA A 600 57.40 12.15 -2.05
C ALA A 600 58.09 11.14 -2.98
N LYS A 601 58.79 10.14 -2.42
CA LYS A 601 59.41 9.06 -3.18
C LYS A 601 58.38 8.26 -3.98
N GLU A 602 57.26 7.85 -3.37
CA GLU A 602 56.20 7.14 -4.08
C GLU A 602 55.52 8.00 -5.16
N VAL A 603 55.34 9.31 -4.94
CA VAL A 603 54.83 10.22 -5.98
C VAL A 603 55.80 10.30 -7.16
N VAL A 604 57.10 10.49 -6.91
CA VAL A 604 58.12 10.58 -7.99
C VAL A 604 58.22 9.25 -8.75
N ARG A 605 58.22 8.12 -8.03
CA ARG A 605 58.19 6.78 -8.61
C ARG A 605 56.99 6.60 -9.55
N LEU A 606 55.79 6.91 -9.08
CA LEU A 606 54.55 6.79 -9.86
C LEU A 606 54.44 7.78 -11.02
N TYR A 607 55.11 8.93 -10.93
CA TYR A 607 55.13 9.93 -11.99
C TYR A 607 56.01 9.52 -13.19
N ASN A 608 57.02 8.69 -12.94
CA ASN A 608 58.04 8.27 -13.91
C ASN A 608 57.85 6.83 -14.42
N ASP A 609 57.35 5.91 -13.58
CA ASP A 609 57.12 4.51 -13.95
C ASP A 609 55.75 4.33 -14.64
N ALA A 610 55.76 4.35 -15.97
CA ALA A 610 54.56 4.15 -16.78
C ALA A 610 53.89 2.78 -16.57
N SER A 611 54.66 1.72 -16.29
CA SER A 611 54.12 0.36 -16.10
C SER A 611 53.39 0.24 -14.76
N LEU A 612 53.98 0.79 -13.69
CA LEU A 612 53.32 0.90 -12.39
C LEU A 612 52.09 1.81 -12.48
N TRP A 613 52.19 2.93 -13.20
CA TRP A 613 51.07 3.84 -13.41
C TRP A 613 49.89 3.16 -14.11
N GLU A 614 50.12 2.43 -15.20
CA GLU A 614 49.07 1.69 -15.91
C GLU A 614 48.47 0.56 -15.05
N LYS A 615 49.31 -0.16 -14.29
CA LYS A 615 48.84 -1.17 -13.33
C LYS A 615 47.89 -0.56 -12.31
N LEU A 616 48.28 0.50 -11.61
CA LEU A 616 47.47 1.14 -10.57
C LEU A 616 46.23 1.83 -11.15
N SER A 617 46.34 2.47 -12.34
CA SER A 617 45.21 3.05 -13.07
C SER A 617 44.14 1.98 -13.36
N LYS A 618 44.55 0.84 -13.91
CA LYS A 618 43.65 -0.27 -14.25
C LYS A 618 43.05 -0.94 -13.03
N GLN A 619 43.86 -1.30 -12.03
CA GLN A 619 43.38 -2.03 -10.85
C GLN A 619 42.57 -1.15 -9.90
N GLY A 620 42.99 0.09 -9.69
CA GLY A 620 42.25 1.07 -8.89
C GLY A 620 40.86 1.35 -9.47
N ARG A 621 40.77 1.53 -10.80
CA ARG A 621 39.50 1.64 -11.52
C ARG A 621 38.65 0.37 -11.39
N ARG A 622 39.25 -0.81 -11.57
CA ARG A 622 38.54 -2.10 -11.45
C ARG A 622 37.99 -2.34 -10.04
N LEU A 623 38.69 -1.88 -9.00
CA LEU A 623 38.20 -1.92 -7.62
C LEU A 623 36.94 -1.05 -7.45
N VAL A 624 36.95 0.17 -8.00
CA VAL A 624 35.76 1.04 -8.05
C VAL A 624 34.62 0.33 -8.77
N GLU A 625 34.84 -0.12 -10.01
CA GLU A 625 33.84 -0.83 -10.83
C GLU A 625 33.20 -2.01 -10.07
N ASN A 626 34.01 -2.85 -9.42
CA ASN A 626 33.55 -4.05 -8.71
C ASN A 626 32.86 -3.78 -7.36
N ARG A 627 33.14 -2.66 -6.67
CA ARG A 627 32.65 -2.43 -5.29
C ARG A 627 31.81 -1.17 -5.07
N TRP A 628 32.06 -0.12 -5.83
CA TRP A 628 31.44 1.22 -5.67
C TRP A 628 30.83 1.75 -6.97
N GLY A 629 30.89 0.97 -8.05
CA GLY A 629 30.23 1.27 -9.32
C GLY A 629 28.72 1.04 -9.27
N PRO A 630 27.95 1.63 -10.20
CA PRO A 630 26.49 1.48 -10.25
C PRO A 630 26.01 0.02 -10.32
N ASP A 631 26.67 -0.83 -11.10
CA ASP A 631 26.27 -2.24 -11.27
C ASP A 631 26.48 -3.07 -9.99
N ALA A 632 27.59 -2.83 -9.28
CA ALA A 632 27.86 -3.48 -8.00
C ALA A 632 26.77 -3.15 -6.95
N LEU A 633 26.29 -1.90 -6.92
CA LEU A 633 25.18 -1.54 -6.03
C LEU A 633 23.82 -2.00 -6.57
N LYS A 634 23.60 -2.03 -7.89
CA LYS A 634 22.40 -2.61 -8.50
C LYS A 634 22.21 -4.08 -8.09
N HIS A 635 23.28 -4.88 -8.10
CA HIS A 635 23.24 -6.25 -7.61
C HIS A 635 22.93 -6.34 -6.11
N ARG A 636 23.56 -5.51 -5.26
CA ARG A 636 23.22 -5.46 -3.82
C ARG A 636 21.75 -5.10 -3.58
N PHE A 637 21.19 -4.14 -4.31
CA PHE A 637 19.77 -3.79 -4.21
C PHE A 637 18.86 -4.93 -4.69
N GLN A 638 19.23 -5.66 -5.75
CA GLN A 638 18.51 -6.85 -6.16
C GLN A 638 18.48 -7.92 -5.05
N GLU A 639 19.59 -8.16 -4.36
CA GLU A 639 19.66 -9.09 -3.22
C GLU A 639 18.80 -8.60 -2.05
N ILE A 640 19.00 -7.35 -1.60
CA ILE A 640 18.25 -6.73 -0.50
C ILE A 640 16.74 -6.84 -0.74
N PHE A 641 16.24 -6.33 -1.86
CA PHE A 641 14.80 -6.32 -2.14
C PHE A 641 14.21 -7.71 -2.46
N LYS A 642 15.02 -8.66 -2.97
CA LYS A 642 14.58 -10.05 -3.20
C LYS A 642 14.41 -10.80 -1.87
N THR A 643 15.37 -10.69 -0.95
CA THR A 643 15.27 -11.35 0.37
C THR A 643 14.06 -10.86 1.16
N GLU A 644 13.74 -9.57 1.05
CA GLU A 644 12.55 -9.00 1.69
C GLU A 644 11.25 -9.61 1.15
N LYS A 645 11.07 -9.69 -0.18
CA LYS A 645 9.86 -10.30 -0.77
C LYS A 645 9.65 -11.76 -0.37
N SER A 646 10.71 -12.51 -0.03
CA SER A 646 10.61 -13.89 0.47
C SER A 646 10.40 -14.02 1.98
N ILE A 647 10.77 -13.03 2.79
CA ILE A 647 10.65 -13.11 4.25
C ILE A 647 9.41 -12.34 4.71
N GLY A 648 8.44 -13.07 5.23
CA GLY A 648 7.30 -12.53 5.96
C GLY A 648 7.73 -12.06 7.35
N PHE A 649 8.38 -10.91 7.45
CA PHE A 649 8.70 -10.30 8.73
C PHE A 649 7.41 -9.88 9.45
N GLY A 650 6.95 -10.71 10.39
CA GLY A 650 5.84 -10.40 11.28
C GLY A 650 6.19 -9.25 12.21
N ARG A 651 5.55 -8.09 12.02
CA ARG A 651 5.90 -6.85 12.75
C ARG A 651 4.73 -5.96 13.16
N TRP A 652 3.52 -6.35 12.81
CA TRP A 652 2.30 -5.71 13.31
C TRP A 652 1.89 -6.39 14.60
N PRO A 653 1.66 -5.65 15.70
CA PRO A 653 0.98 -6.24 16.84
C PRO A 653 -0.42 -6.65 16.37
N GLU A 654 -0.77 -7.93 16.49
CA GLU A 654 -2.15 -8.40 16.32
C GLU A 654 -3.03 -7.72 17.38
N VAL A 655 -2.49 -7.56 18.59
CA VAL A 655 -3.17 -6.99 19.76
C VAL A 655 -2.38 -5.82 20.37
N SER A 656 -3.07 -4.70 20.62
CA SER A 656 -2.58 -3.67 21.54
C SER A 656 -3.15 -3.90 22.94
N ILE A 657 -2.30 -4.27 23.89
CA ILE A 657 -2.63 -4.41 25.30
C ILE A 657 -2.59 -3.02 25.95
N VAL A 658 -3.74 -2.45 26.25
CA VAL A 658 -3.87 -1.20 27.00
C VAL A 658 -3.96 -1.53 28.48
N MET A 659 -2.98 -1.06 29.26
CA MET A 659 -2.91 -1.26 30.70
C MET A 659 -2.89 0.08 31.44
N LEU A 660 -3.88 0.31 32.28
CA LEU A 660 -3.97 1.49 33.12
C LEU A 660 -3.26 1.22 34.46
N THR A 661 -2.34 2.10 34.86
CA THR A 661 -1.60 1.98 36.13
C THR A 661 -1.87 3.17 37.05
N TYR A 662 -2.05 2.92 38.35
CA TYR A 662 -2.14 3.96 39.37
C TYR A 662 -1.68 3.41 40.72
N ASN A 663 -0.39 3.50 40.98
CA ASN A 663 0.34 2.73 42.00
C ASN A 663 0.18 1.20 41.79
N ALA A 664 0.49 0.41 42.83
CA ALA A 664 0.57 -1.05 42.81
C ALA A 664 1.72 -1.60 41.94
N LEU A 665 2.92 -1.03 42.09
CA LEU A 665 4.14 -1.43 41.39
C LEU A 665 4.39 -2.95 41.41
N GLU A 666 4.31 -3.61 42.56
CA GLU A 666 4.64 -5.04 42.67
C GLU A 666 3.66 -5.95 41.91
N TYR A 667 2.39 -5.57 41.82
CA TYR A 667 1.42 -6.28 40.98
C TYR A 667 1.69 -5.99 39.49
N THR A 668 1.98 -4.74 39.15
CA THR A 668 2.34 -4.31 37.79
C THR A 668 3.56 -5.09 37.27
N LYS A 669 4.61 -5.26 38.10
CA LYS A 669 5.78 -6.09 37.77
C LYS A 669 5.40 -7.53 37.43
N LYS A 670 4.58 -8.19 38.27
CA LYS A 670 4.14 -9.58 38.04
C LYS A 670 3.29 -9.74 36.78
N CYS A 671 2.32 -8.85 36.58
CA CYS A 671 1.47 -8.85 35.40
C CYS A 671 2.32 -8.71 34.13
N VAL A 672 3.22 -7.71 34.07
CA VAL A 672 4.10 -7.51 32.92
C VAL A 672 5.05 -8.68 32.69
N ARG A 673 5.63 -9.26 33.76
CA ARG A 673 6.47 -10.45 33.66
C ARG A 673 5.72 -11.61 32.99
N THR A 674 4.55 -11.97 33.51
CA THR A 674 3.75 -13.09 32.95
C THR A 674 3.28 -12.82 31.51
N ILE A 675 3.03 -11.56 31.12
CA ILE A 675 2.74 -11.22 29.71
C ILE A 675 3.97 -11.48 28.83
N LEU A 676 5.16 -11.02 29.24
CA LEU A 676 6.42 -11.23 28.50
C LEU A 676 6.81 -12.72 28.40
N GLU A 677 6.44 -13.54 29.40
CA GLU A 677 6.75 -14.97 29.46
C GLU A 677 5.77 -15.84 28.67
N HIS A 678 4.46 -15.54 28.71
CA HIS A 678 3.39 -16.44 28.25
C HIS A 678 2.62 -15.98 27.00
N THR A 679 3.08 -14.95 26.31
CA THR A 679 2.42 -14.40 25.11
C THR A 679 3.34 -14.51 23.89
N GLN A 680 2.87 -15.18 22.84
CA GLN A 680 3.64 -15.51 21.63
C GLN A 680 3.11 -14.81 20.37
N ILE A 681 1.80 -14.53 20.32
CA ILE A 681 1.18 -13.74 19.25
C ILE A 681 1.78 -12.34 19.24
N PRO A 682 2.05 -11.71 18.08
CA PRO A 682 2.59 -10.35 18.05
C PRO A 682 1.72 -9.37 18.84
N TYR A 683 2.28 -8.68 19.83
CA TYR A 683 1.56 -7.70 20.64
C TYR A 683 2.39 -6.45 20.91
N GLU A 684 1.72 -5.39 21.37
CA GLU A 684 2.35 -4.25 22.02
C GLU A 684 1.68 -3.95 23.36
N ILE A 685 2.39 -3.34 24.30
CA ILE A 685 1.82 -2.85 25.56
C ILE A 685 1.81 -1.33 25.57
N ILE A 686 0.65 -0.74 25.88
CA ILE A 686 0.45 0.70 26.02
C ILE A 686 0.03 0.97 27.46
N PHE A 687 1.01 1.34 28.27
CA PHE A 687 0.76 1.80 29.63
C PHE A 687 0.15 3.20 29.62
N VAL A 688 -0.84 3.43 30.48
CA VAL A 688 -1.32 4.76 30.82
C VAL A 688 -1.19 4.91 32.33
N ASP A 689 -0.18 5.66 32.75
CA ASP A 689 0.02 5.97 34.15
C ASP A 689 -0.83 7.16 34.56
N ASN A 690 -1.63 6.98 35.62
CA ASN A 690 -2.54 7.98 36.14
C ASN A 690 -1.92 8.85 37.26
N GLY A 691 -0.61 9.05 37.24
CA GLY A 691 0.12 9.88 38.21
C GLY A 691 0.53 9.11 39.46
N SER A 692 1.10 7.91 39.26
CA SER A 692 1.60 7.05 40.33
C SER A 692 2.77 7.69 41.08
N LYS A 693 2.93 7.32 42.35
CA LYS A 693 3.91 7.86 43.31
C LYS A 693 4.76 6.79 44.00
N ASP A 694 4.51 5.52 43.73
CA ASP A 694 5.14 4.34 44.36
C ASP A 694 6.34 3.77 43.58
N GLY A 695 6.88 4.51 42.61
CA GLY A 695 7.94 4.05 41.71
C GLY A 695 7.45 3.45 40.38
N THR A 696 6.13 3.22 40.21
CA THR A 696 5.56 2.72 38.94
C THR A 696 5.99 3.54 37.72
N VAL A 697 6.03 4.87 37.82
CA VAL A 697 6.44 5.75 36.72
C VAL A 697 7.86 5.46 36.22
N ASP A 698 8.81 5.15 37.11
CA ASP A 698 10.21 4.94 36.74
C ASP A 698 10.44 3.53 36.19
N TYR A 699 9.79 2.51 36.75
CA TYR A 699 9.74 1.16 36.19
C TYR A 699 9.16 1.16 34.76
N LEU A 700 8.07 1.90 34.53
CA LEU A 700 7.48 2.01 33.19
C LEU A 700 8.40 2.72 32.19
N LYS A 701 9.19 3.71 32.60
CA LYS A 701 10.22 4.33 31.74
C LYS A 701 11.28 3.30 31.36
N GLU A 702 11.79 2.54 32.33
CA GLU A 702 12.78 1.49 32.10
C GLU A 702 12.28 0.46 31.07
N LEU A 703 11.05 -0.04 31.23
CA LEU A 703 10.43 -0.94 30.24
C LEU A 703 10.35 -0.33 28.83
N THR A 704 9.96 0.94 28.69
CA THR A 704 9.93 1.63 27.38
C THR A 704 11.31 1.88 26.77
N HIS A 705 12.38 1.80 27.56
CA HIS A 705 13.76 1.84 27.05
C HIS A 705 14.29 0.44 26.68
N GLN A 706 13.82 -0.59 27.37
CA GLN A 706 14.23 -1.99 27.16
C GLN A 706 13.50 -2.65 25.98
N TYR A 707 12.19 -2.41 25.83
CA TYR A 707 11.34 -3.12 24.88
C TYR A 707 10.67 -2.16 23.88
N SER A 708 10.99 -2.30 22.59
CA SER A 708 10.47 -1.43 21.51
C SER A 708 8.96 -1.58 21.25
N HIS A 709 8.35 -2.70 21.66
CA HIS A 709 6.92 -2.96 21.61
C HIS A 709 6.17 -2.47 22.87
N ILE A 710 6.84 -1.77 23.78
CA ILE A 710 6.24 -1.17 24.98
C ILE A 710 6.25 0.36 24.88
N ARG A 711 5.11 0.98 25.15
CA ARG A 711 4.89 2.44 25.10
C ARG A 711 4.15 2.90 26.35
N ALA A 712 4.35 4.16 26.76
CA ALA A 712 3.71 4.72 27.94
C ALA A 712 3.10 6.12 27.70
N VAL A 713 2.11 6.47 28.53
CA VAL A 713 1.52 7.81 28.67
C VAL A 713 1.52 8.16 30.15
N PHE A 714 2.22 9.23 30.53
CA PHE A 714 2.32 9.65 31.93
C PHE A 714 1.40 10.87 32.19
N ASN A 715 0.28 10.66 32.87
CA ASN A 715 -0.58 11.76 33.32
C ASN A 715 -0.03 12.37 34.62
N ARG A 716 -0.12 13.70 34.77
CA ARG A 716 0.29 14.40 36.01
C ARG A 716 -0.65 14.18 37.19
N THR A 717 -1.90 13.81 36.92
CA THR A 717 -2.95 13.55 37.92
C THR A 717 -3.85 12.44 37.42
N ASN A 718 -4.47 11.71 38.34
CA ASN A 718 -5.40 10.62 38.02
C ASN A 718 -6.58 11.17 37.19
N LYS A 719 -6.75 10.63 35.98
CA LYS A 719 -7.83 11.01 35.05
C LYS A 719 -9.05 10.09 35.12
N GLY A 720 -8.99 9.06 35.96
CA GLY A 720 -9.99 8.00 36.04
C GLY A 720 -9.79 6.90 35.00
N PHE A 721 -10.51 5.80 35.19
CA PHE A 721 -10.40 4.57 34.40
C PHE A 721 -10.81 4.77 32.94
N ALA A 722 -12.04 5.24 32.72
CA ALA A 722 -12.59 5.45 31.39
C ALA A 722 -11.78 6.47 30.57
N TYR A 723 -11.24 7.53 31.19
CA TYR A 723 -10.41 8.49 30.45
C TYR A 723 -9.05 7.89 30.07
N GLY A 724 -8.39 7.22 31.01
CA GLY A 724 -7.05 6.65 30.82
C GLY A 724 -7.03 5.51 29.80
N ASN A 725 -7.94 4.53 29.92
CA ASN A 725 -8.05 3.45 28.92
C ASN A 725 -8.34 4.00 27.51
N ASN A 726 -9.18 5.03 27.40
CA ASN A 726 -9.38 5.74 26.14
C ASN A 726 -8.12 6.48 25.62
N GLN A 727 -7.18 6.93 26.48
CA GLN A 727 -5.89 7.47 26.03
C GLN A 727 -5.00 6.39 25.43
N GLY A 728 -4.96 5.21 26.06
CA GLY A 728 -4.19 4.07 25.57
C GLY A 728 -4.75 3.54 24.24
N ALA A 729 -6.07 3.36 24.17
CA ALA A 729 -6.76 2.89 22.95
C ALA A 729 -6.55 3.83 21.75
N ARG A 730 -6.52 5.16 21.95
CA ARG A 730 -6.18 6.11 20.85
C ARG A 730 -4.75 5.98 20.33
N LYS A 731 -3.86 5.30 21.07
CA LYS A 731 -2.51 4.99 20.61
C LYS A 731 -2.37 3.58 20.05
N ALA A 732 -3.38 2.71 20.19
CA ALA A 732 -3.36 1.33 19.73
C ALA A 732 -3.09 1.22 18.23
N ARG A 733 -2.21 0.28 17.86
CA ARG A 733 -1.85 -0.06 16.48
C ARG A 733 -2.38 -1.42 16.04
N GLY A 734 -2.84 -2.24 16.99
CA GLY A 734 -3.29 -3.60 16.73
C GLY A 734 -4.67 -3.69 16.12
N LYS A 735 -4.90 -4.79 15.38
CA LYS A 735 -6.19 -5.19 14.83
C LYS A 735 -7.23 -5.32 15.96
N TYR A 736 -6.80 -5.84 17.09
CA TYR A 736 -7.55 -5.90 18.34
C TYR A 736 -6.96 -4.97 19.40
N VAL A 737 -7.83 -4.47 20.27
CA VAL A 737 -7.46 -3.80 21.51
C VAL A 737 -7.88 -4.69 22.68
N LEU A 738 -6.95 -4.93 23.59
CA LEU A 738 -7.20 -5.63 24.85
C LEU A 738 -7.09 -4.61 25.98
N PHE A 739 -8.12 -4.46 26.81
CA PHE A 739 -7.99 -3.75 28.09
C PHE A 739 -7.68 -4.76 29.19
N LEU A 740 -6.60 -4.51 29.92
CA LEU A 740 -6.08 -5.42 30.95
C LEU A 740 -5.75 -4.64 32.22
N ASN A 741 -6.21 -5.13 33.37
CA ASN A 741 -5.82 -4.58 34.67
C ASN A 741 -4.36 -4.94 35.01
N ASN A 742 -3.72 -4.14 35.87
CA ASN A 742 -2.35 -4.36 36.31
C ASN A 742 -2.21 -5.38 37.47
N ASP A 743 -3.32 -5.88 38.03
CA ASP A 743 -3.37 -6.82 39.16
C ASP A 743 -3.86 -8.24 38.76
N VAL A 744 -3.37 -8.73 37.62
CA VAL A 744 -3.63 -10.09 37.10
C VAL A 744 -2.35 -10.90 36.85
N LEU A 745 -2.48 -12.22 36.72
CA LEU A 745 -1.48 -13.11 36.13
C LEU A 745 -2.08 -13.85 34.93
N VAL A 746 -1.30 -13.98 33.85
CA VAL A 746 -1.69 -14.71 32.63
C VAL A 746 -0.92 -16.03 32.48
N SER A 747 -1.35 -16.89 31.57
CA SER A 747 -0.82 -18.25 31.37
C SER A 747 -0.69 -18.61 29.88
N ASP A 748 0.03 -19.67 29.54
CA ASP A 748 0.39 -19.99 28.15
C ASP A 748 -0.81 -20.10 27.20
N GLY A 749 -0.78 -19.29 26.13
CA GLY A 749 -1.79 -19.31 25.07
C GLY A 749 -3.04 -18.48 25.37
N TRP A 750 -3.05 -17.73 26.48
CA TRP A 750 -4.22 -16.93 26.90
C TRP A 750 -4.68 -15.95 25.82
N LEU A 751 -3.77 -15.19 25.21
CA LEU A 751 -4.12 -14.14 24.25
C LEU A 751 -4.41 -14.73 22.87
N GLU A 752 -3.65 -15.76 22.49
CA GLU A 752 -3.81 -16.53 21.27
C GLU A 752 -5.22 -17.12 21.18
N ASP A 753 -5.72 -17.71 22.27
CA ASP A 753 -7.02 -18.36 22.28
C ASP A 753 -8.17 -17.35 22.39
N LEU A 754 -7.99 -16.22 23.09
CA LEU A 754 -8.92 -15.08 23.01
C LEU A 754 -9.01 -14.49 21.59
N VAL A 755 -7.88 -14.37 20.88
CA VAL A 755 -7.86 -13.91 19.47
C VAL A 755 -8.53 -14.93 18.54
N LYS A 756 -8.21 -16.22 18.66
CA LYS A 756 -8.93 -17.27 17.88
C LYS A 756 -10.43 -17.22 18.14
N ALA A 757 -10.86 -17.00 19.38
CA ALA A 757 -12.27 -16.91 19.71
C ALA A 757 -12.98 -15.71 19.07
N ILE A 758 -12.35 -14.53 19.04
CA ILE A 758 -12.95 -13.36 18.39
C ILE A 758 -12.92 -13.48 16.85
N GLU A 759 -11.99 -14.26 16.30
CA GLU A 759 -11.86 -14.53 14.85
C GLU A 759 -12.82 -15.58 14.31
N ARG A 760 -13.41 -16.42 15.17
CA ARG A 760 -14.39 -17.45 14.74
C ARG A 760 -15.58 -16.89 13.99
N ASN A 761 -16.00 -15.66 14.29
CA ASN A 761 -17.08 -15.01 13.55
C ASN A 761 -17.01 -13.47 13.66
N PRO A 762 -17.14 -12.71 12.56
CA PRO A 762 -17.06 -11.24 12.58
C PRO A 762 -18.16 -10.54 13.39
N MET A 763 -19.24 -11.24 13.75
CA MET A 763 -20.29 -10.73 14.64
C MET A 763 -19.93 -10.85 16.13
N ILE A 764 -18.75 -11.39 16.50
CA ILE A 764 -18.24 -11.37 17.88
C ILE A 764 -17.55 -10.02 18.13
N GLY A 765 -18.19 -9.16 18.91
CA GLY A 765 -17.68 -7.81 19.21
C GLY A 765 -16.80 -7.72 20.45
N MET A 766 -16.87 -8.71 21.34
CA MET A 766 -16.09 -8.75 22.57
C MET A 766 -15.84 -10.18 23.06
N VAL A 767 -14.61 -10.47 23.48
CA VAL A 767 -14.19 -11.75 24.05
C VAL A 767 -13.45 -11.53 25.37
N GLY A 768 -13.66 -12.43 26.35
CA GLY A 768 -13.04 -12.34 27.67
C GLY A 768 -12.87 -13.71 28.35
N PRO A 769 -11.98 -13.82 29.35
CA PRO A 769 -11.67 -15.08 30.03
C PRO A 769 -12.51 -15.31 31.28
N ILE A 770 -12.39 -16.50 31.88
CA ILE A 770 -12.85 -16.79 33.25
C ILE A 770 -11.75 -16.50 34.29
N THR A 771 -12.13 -16.30 35.55
CA THR A 771 -11.19 -15.91 36.62
C THR A 771 -11.64 -16.36 38.02
N ASN A 772 -10.74 -16.37 39.00
CA ASN A 772 -11.04 -16.64 40.42
C ASN A 772 -11.85 -15.53 41.12
N SER A 773 -11.76 -14.28 40.66
CA SER A 773 -12.20 -13.12 41.44
C SER A 773 -12.89 -12.05 40.59
N ILE A 774 -14.20 -12.19 40.35
CA ILE A 774 -15.02 -11.16 39.68
C ILE A 774 -16.51 -11.31 40.04
N SER A 775 -17.37 -10.38 39.62
CA SER A 775 -18.83 -10.49 39.71
C SER A 775 -19.43 -11.28 38.53
N GLY A 776 -20.56 -11.97 38.77
CA GLY A 776 -21.29 -12.73 37.74
C GLY A 776 -20.60 -14.04 37.32
N LEU A 777 -21.11 -14.64 36.24
CA LEU A 777 -20.76 -16.00 35.79
C LEU A 777 -19.36 -16.17 35.14
N GLN A 778 -18.50 -15.15 35.16
CA GLN A 778 -17.07 -15.31 34.82
C GLN A 778 -16.24 -15.85 36.00
N ARG A 779 -16.82 -15.89 37.21
CA ARG A 779 -16.12 -16.34 38.41
C ARG A 779 -16.15 -17.86 38.57
N VAL A 780 -14.96 -18.47 38.62
CA VAL A 780 -14.77 -19.84 39.11
C VAL A 780 -14.74 -19.82 40.64
N THR A 781 -15.64 -20.55 41.27
CA THR A 781 -15.85 -20.54 42.74
C THR A 781 -14.94 -21.50 43.50
N GLN A 782 -14.49 -22.58 42.86
CA GLN A 782 -13.61 -23.59 43.44
C GLN A 782 -12.21 -23.48 42.82
N ILE A 783 -11.24 -23.04 43.62
CA ILE A 783 -9.86 -22.77 43.18
C ILE A 783 -8.91 -23.71 43.95
N PRO A 784 -8.24 -24.66 43.26
CA PRO A 784 -7.43 -25.69 43.93
C PRO A 784 -5.95 -25.30 44.15
N TYR A 785 -5.56 -24.04 43.89
CA TYR A 785 -4.18 -23.57 44.01
C TYR A 785 -4.02 -22.50 45.10
N GLN A 786 -2.81 -22.37 45.66
CA GLN A 786 -2.45 -21.33 46.65
C GLN A 786 -1.28 -20.44 46.19
N ASP A 787 -0.55 -20.83 45.15
CA ASP A 787 0.63 -20.15 44.63
C ASP A 787 0.58 -19.98 43.10
N GLU A 788 1.64 -19.39 42.54
CA GLU A 788 1.76 -19.10 41.10
C GLU A 788 1.93 -20.40 40.28
N ALA A 789 2.73 -21.35 40.76
CA ALA A 789 2.93 -22.64 40.08
C ALA A 789 1.64 -23.45 39.96
N GLY A 790 0.85 -23.52 41.05
CA GLY A 790 -0.48 -24.14 41.05
C GLY A 790 -1.48 -23.41 40.16
N PHE A 791 -1.39 -22.07 40.04
CA PHE A 791 -2.17 -21.30 39.07
C PHE A 791 -1.87 -21.74 37.63
N HIS A 792 -0.60 -21.81 37.22
CA HIS A 792 -0.25 -22.22 35.86
C HIS A 792 -0.68 -23.66 35.55
N ALA A 793 -0.51 -24.59 36.50
CA ALA A 793 -0.98 -25.97 36.36
C ALA A 793 -2.51 -26.05 36.20
N PHE A 794 -3.27 -25.31 37.01
CA PHE A 794 -4.73 -25.26 36.92
C PHE A 794 -5.20 -24.61 35.61
N ALA A 795 -4.59 -23.49 35.20
CA ALA A 795 -4.93 -22.82 33.95
C ALA A 795 -4.68 -23.71 32.73
N ALA A 796 -3.57 -24.48 32.71
CA ALA A 796 -3.30 -25.47 31.67
C ALA A 796 -4.36 -26.58 31.62
N GLN A 797 -4.82 -27.08 32.78
CA GLN A 797 -5.90 -28.07 32.85
C GLN A 797 -7.24 -27.51 32.34
N VAL A 798 -7.62 -26.30 32.76
CA VAL A 798 -8.82 -25.61 32.28
C VAL A 798 -8.79 -25.43 30.75
N ARG A 799 -7.62 -25.01 30.22
CA ARG A 799 -7.37 -24.84 28.80
C ARG A 799 -7.44 -26.15 28.02
N GLN A 800 -6.98 -27.26 28.58
CA GLN A 800 -7.09 -28.57 27.94
C GLN A 800 -8.56 -29.04 27.88
N LEU A 801 -9.32 -28.88 28.97
CA LEU A 801 -10.70 -29.36 29.08
C LEU A 801 -11.71 -28.51 28.28
N ASN A 802 -11.45 -27.21 28.12
CA ASN A 802 -12.39 -26.25 27.54
C ASN A 802 -11.82 -25.51 26.31
N ARG A 803 -10.80 -26.07 25.63
CA ARG A 803 -10.04 -25.43 24.53
C ARG A 803 -10.90 -24.70 23.51
N ASP A 804 -11.98 -25.32 23.06
CA ASP A 804 -12.84 -24.79 22.00
C ASP A 804 -14.17 -24.24 22.50
N LYS A 805 -14.36 -24.20 23.82
CA LYS A 805 -15.62 -23.85 24.47
C LYS A 805 -15.70 -22.33 24.69
N ILE A 806 -16.36 -21.67 23.74
CA ILE A 806 -16.84 -20.29 23.88
C ILE A 806 -18.33 -20.29 24.20
N THR A 807 -18.78 -19.39 25.08
CA THR A 807 -20.18 -19.32 25.51
C THR A 807 -20.70 -17.88 25.47
N PRO A 808 -21.94 -17.65 25.03
CA PRO A 808 -22.50 -16.30 25.00
C PRO A 808 -22.75 -15.80 26.44
N ARG A 809 -22.58 -14.49 26.65
CA ARG A 809 -22.87 -13.78 27.91
C ARG A 809 -23.46 -12.41 27.63
N ARG A 810 -24.16 -11.85 28.60
CA ARG A 810 -24.70 -10.47 28.53
C ARG A 810 -23.68 -9.38 28.84
N ARG A 811 -22.60 -9.73 29.53
CA ARG A 811 -21.50 -8.86 30.02
C ARG A 811 -20.17 -9.62 30.00
N ILE A 812 -19.08 -8.91 29.74
CA ILE A 812 -17.71 -9.28 30.17
C ILE A 812 -17.21 -8.18 31.12
N ALA A 813 -16.58 -8.58 32.22
CA ALA A 813 -16.01 -7.68 33.19
C ALA A 813 -14.66 -7.10 32.72
N GLY A 814 -14.44 -5.80 32.95
CA GLY A 814 -13.35 -5.00 32.41
C GLY A 814 -11.94 -5.28 32.96
N PHE A 815 -11.70 -6.39 33.64
CA PHE A 815 -10.35 -6.78 34.10
C PHE A 815 -9.49 -7.35 32.96
N CYS A 816 -10.13 -7.98 31.97
CA CYS A 816 -9.53 -8.50 30.75
C CYS A 816 -10.61 -8.60 29.66
N MET A 817 -10.56 -7.74 28.65
CA MET A 817 -11.54 -7.73 27.56
C MET A 817 -10.88 -7.41 26.20
N LEU A 818 -11.08 -8.28 25.22
CA LEU A 818 -10.57 -8.17 23.85
C LEU A 818 -11.69 -7.69 22.92
N MET A 819 -11.41 -6.72 22.05
CA MET A 819 -12.36 -6.17 21.08
C MET A 819 -11.67 -5.82 19.76
N PRO A 820 -12.38 -5.80 18.61
CA PRO A 820 -11.85 -5.21 17.38
C PRO A 820 -11.62 -3.71 17.59
N SER A 821 -10.44 -3.21 17.24
CA SER A 821 -10.09 -1.78 17.41
C SER A 821 -11.05 -0.86 16.65
N ALA A 822 -11.55 -1.30 15.50
CA ALA A 822 -12.57 -0.59 14.71
C ALA A 822 -13.89 -0.42 15.48
N LEU A 823 -14.40 -1.49 16.11
CA LEU A 823 -15.66 -1.45 16.88
C LEU A 823 -15.53 -0.56 18.12
N PHE A 824 -14.41 -0.64 18.85
CA PHE A 824 -14.16 0.24 20.00
C PHE A 824 -14.16 1.72 19.61
N ASN A 825 -13.56 2.05 18.46
CA ASN A 825 -13.55 3.41 17.91
C ASN A 825 -14.94 3.86 17.44
N GLU A 826 -15.70 3.00 16.77
CA GLU A 826 -17.10 3.28 16.37
C GLU A 826 -17.99 3.58 17.59
N LEU A 827 -17.82 2.82 18.67
CA LEU A 827 -18.51 3.00 19.94
C LEU A 827 -18.04 4.23 20.74
N LYS A 828 -17.01 4.95 20.26
CA LYS A 828 -16.38 6.11 20.91
C LYS A 828 -15.75 5.79 22.29
N GLY A 829 -15.36 4.53 22.48
CA GLY A 829 -14.66 4.01 23.66
C GLY A 829 -15.47 3.97 24.96
N PHE A 830 -14.80 4.01 26.12
CA PHE A 830 -15.46 4.02 27.43
C PHE A 830 -16.15 5.35 27.72
N ASP A 831 -17.31 5.33 28.38
CA ASP A 831 -18.03 6.55 28.75
C ASP A 831 -17.33 7.25 29.93
N ARG A 832 -16.84 8.47 29.67
CA ARG A 832 -16.06 9.25 30.64
C ARG A 832 -16.82 9.63 31.91
N ARG A 833 -18.17 9.55 31.92
CA ARG A 833 -19.00 9.87 33.08
C ARG A 833 -18.76 8.94 34.28
N PHE A 834 -18.33 7.70 34.03
CA PHE A 834 -18.00 6.75 35.11
C PHE A 834 -16.71 7.12 35.86
N GLY A 835 -15.86 8.00 35.32
CA GLY A 835 -14.75 8.60 36.05
C GLY A 835 -13.71 7.57 36.52
N THR A 836 -13.61 7.37 37.84
CA THR A 836 -12.60 6.51 38.50
C THR A 836 -12.77 5.01 38.29
N GLY A 837 -13.91 4.56 37.77
CA GLY A 837 -14.20 3.15 37.49
C GLY A 837 -15.52 2.68 38.10
N ASN A 838 -15.91 1.44 37.76
CA ASN A 838 -17.21 0.78 37.99
C ASN A 838 -18.31 1.23 37.01
N PHE A 839 -18.94 0.23 36.38
CA PHE A 839 -20.03 0.30 35.38
C PHE A 839 -19.65 0.80 33.97
N GLU A 840 -18.42 1.25 33.70
CA GLU A 840 -17.99 1.57 32.34
C GLU A 840 -17.88 0.37 31.39
N ASP A 841 -17.59 -0.81 31.94
CA ASP A 841 -17.51 -2.09 31.23
C ASP A 841 -18.90 -2.66 30.95
N ASP A 842 -19.80 -2.61 31.95
CA ASP A 842 -21.24 -2.87 31.78
C ASP A 842 -21.85 -2.00 30.67
N ASP A 843 -21.55 -0.70 30.71
CA ASP A 843 -22.01 0.24 29.70
C ASP A 843 -21.47 -0.06 28.29
N LEU A 844 -20.20 -0.47 28.19
CA LEU A 844 -19.61 -0.85 26.92
C LEU A 844 -20.24 -2.14 26.38
N CYS A 845 -20.50 -3.13 27.25
CA CYS A 845 -21.22 -4.37 26.88
C CYS A 845 -22.62 -4.08 26.33
N LEU A 846 -23.40 -3.23 27.01
CA LEU A 846 -24.73 -2.82 26.54
C LEU A 846 -24.67 -2.09 25.18
N ARG A 847 -23.64 -1.28 24.93
CA ARG A 847 -23.44 -0.61 23.63
C ARG A 847 -23.03 -1.57 22.51
N VAL A 848 -22.20 -2.58 22.81
CA VAL A 848 -21.84 -3.66 21.87
C VAL A 848 -23.09 -4.47 21.48
N ARG A 849 -23.92 -4.87 22.45
CA ARG A 849 -25.19 -5.58 22.20
C ARG A 849 -26.20 -4.73 21.43
N ASN A 850 -26.31 -3.44 21.70
CA ASN A 850 -27.16 -2.52 20.91
C ASN A 850 -26.67 -2.35 19.46
N LYS A 851 -25.39 -2.60 19.18
CA LYS A 851 -24.84 -2.71 17.81
C LYS A 851 -25.03 -4.10 17.18
N LYS A 852 -25.79 -4.99 17.84
CA LYS A 852 -26.06 -6.38 17.45
C LYS A 852 -24.82 -7.30 17.39
N PHE A 853 -23.76 -6.98 18.13
CA PHE A 853 -22.60 -7.86 18.25
C PHE A 853 -22.75 -8.81 19.45
N ALA A 854 -22.23 -10.03 19.30
CA ALA A 854 -22.14 -11.01 20.37
C ALA A 854 -21.02 -10.66 21.37
N ILE A 855 -21.23 -11.09 22.61
CA ILE A 855 -20.29 -11.02 23.73
C ILE A 855 -20.06 -12.46 24.19
N MET A 856 -18.81 -12.92 24.14
CA MET A 856 -18.47 -14.34 24.33
C MET A 856 -17.39 -14.52 25.41
N VAL A 857 -17.60 -15.45 26.33
CA VAL A 857 -16.57 -15.86 27.30
C VAL A 857 -15.87 -17.11 26.81
N HIS A 858 -14.54 -17.12 26.86
CA HIS A 858 -13.71 -18.27 26.54
C HIS A 858 -13.47 -19.11 27.80
N GLU A 859 -14.19 -20.22 27.94
CA GLU A 859 -14.15 -21.08 29.13
C GLU A 859 -12.79 -21.80 29.29
N GLY A 860 -12.04 -21.96 28.19
CA GLY A 860 -10.66 -22.45 28.20
C GLY A 860 -9.56 -21.44 28.57
N VAL A 861 -9.86 -20.14 28.76
CA VAL A 861 -8.84 -19.16 29.17
C VAL A 861 -9.11 -18.73 30.60
N PHE A 862 -8.17 -19.04 31.49
CA PHE A 862 -8.23 -18.71 32.92
C PHE A 862 -7.14 -17.71 33.31
N ILE A 863 -7.55 -16.59 33.93
CA ILE A 863 -6.66 -15.54 34.42
C ILE A 863 -6.80 -15.41 35.94
N HIS A 864 -5.68 -15.38 36.67
CA HIS A 864 -5.71 -15.02 38.08
C HIS A 864 -5.91 -13.50 38.22
N HIS A 865 -6.85 -13.06 39.05
CA HIS A 865 -7.07 -11.66 39.40
C HIS A 865 -6.95 -11.49 40.92
N TYR A 866 -6.09 -10.58 41.37
CA TYR A 866 -5.81 -10.35 42.79
C TYR A 866 -6.90 -9.52 43.51
N GLY A 867 -7.90 -9.02 42.79
CA GLY A 867 -9.11 -8.42 43.34
C GLY A 867 -8.94 -6.98 43.82
N SER A 868 -9.01 -6.04 42.87
CA SER A 868 -9.10 -4.59 43.12
C SER A 868 -7.96 -4.03 43.99
N GLN A 869 -6.74 -4.52 43.78
CA GLN A 869 -5.57 -4.10 44.57
C GLN A 869 -5.26 -2.61 44.39
N THR A 870 -5.49 -2.08 43.19
CA THR A 870 -5.39 -0.65 42.88
C THR A 870 -6.39 0.22 43.67
N PHE A 871 -7.58 -0.26 44.04
CA PHE A 871 -8.49 0.48 44.92
C PHE A 871 -7.98 0.50 46.36
N LYS A 872 -7.51 -0.65 46.87
CA LYS A 872 -6.94 -0.81 48.21
C LYS A 872 -5.70 0.05 48.43
N ALA A 873 -4.74 0.00 47.50
CA ALA A 873 -3.48 0.75 47.54
C ALA A 873 -3.66 2.29 47.49
N ASN A 874 -4.84 2.77 47.08
CA ASN A 874 -5.15 4.20 46.93
C ASN A 874 -6.22 4.70 47.92
N HIS A 875 -6.61 3.89 48.91
CA HIS A 875 -7.66 4.20 49.89
C HIS A 875 -8.99 4.65 49.27
N ILE A 876 -9.32 4.19 48.06
CA ILE A 876 -10.58 4.53 47.39
C ILE A 876 -11.71 3.73 48.07
N LYS A 877 -12.69 4.43 48.65
CA LYS A 877 -13.89 3.81 49.24
C LYS A 877 -14.71 3.14 48.15
N TYR A 878 -14.51 1.83 47.99
CA TYR A 878 -15.10 1.02 46.93
C TYR A 878 -16.63 1.10 46.91
N ASP A 879 -17.27 0.92 48.07
CA ASP A 879 -18.73 0.92 48.20
C ASP A 879 -19.36 2.29 47.85
N GLN A 880 -18.71 3.39 48.26
CA GLN A 880 -19.13 4.74 47.90
C GLN A 880 -19.01 4.97 46.38
N SER A 881 -17.92 4.51 45.77
CA SER A 881 -17.75 4.59 44.32
C SER A 881 -18.84 3.81 43.58
N ILE A 882 -19.21 2.61 44.05
CA ILE A 882 -20.31 1.83 43.45
C ILE A 882 -21.64 2.58 43.56
N GLN A 883 -21.98 3.12 44.73
CA GLN A 883 -23.23 3.87 44.92
C GLN A 883 -23.33 5.09 43.98
N GLU A 884 -22.26 5.89 43.88
CA GLU A 884 -22.22 7.04 43.00
C GLU A 884 -22.32 6.66 41.50
N LYS A 885 -21.65 5.57 41.07
CA LYS A 885 -21.66 5.15 39.66
C LYS A 885 -22.93 4.39 39.27
N ALA A 886 -23.55 3.67 40.20
CA ALA A 886 -24.85 3.03 40.00
C ALA A 886 -25.92 4.05 39.59
N HIS A 887 -25.95 5.23 40.22
CA HIS A 887 -26.88 6.30 39.82
C HIS A 887 -26.66 6.75 38.35
N ILE A 888 -25.40 6.88 37.92
CA ILE A 888 -25.05 7.23 36.53
C ILE A 888 -25.49 6.11 35.57
N PHE A 889 -25.22 4.86 35.94
CA PHE A 889 -25.56 3.68 35.15
C PHE A 889 -27.07 3.54 34.97
N PHE A 890 -27.85 3.48 36.05
CA PHE A 890 -29.31 3.31 35.97
C PHE A 890 -30.02 4.53 35.36
N LYS A 891 -29.47 5.74 35.49
CA LYS A 891 -29.97 6.91 34.74
C LYS A 891 -29.74 6.79 33.23
N LYS A 892 -28.66 6.13 32.79
CA LYS A 892 -28.37 5.86 31.37
C LYS A 892 -29.16 4.64 30.85
N TRP A 893 -29.41 3.66 31.71
CA TRP A 893 -30.00 2.36 31.38
C TRP A 893 -31.20 2.01 32.29
N PRO A 894 -32.29 2.80 32.28
CA PRO A 894 -33.39 2.67 33.25
C PRO A 894 -34.26 1.41 33.10
N LYS A 895 -33.99 0.58 32.08
CA LYS A 895 -34.72 -0.68 31.80
C LYS A 895 -33.87 -1.94 32.04
N VAL A 896 -32.66 -1.80 32.57
CA VAL A 896 -31.75 -2.93 32.81
C VAL A 896 -31.97 -3.50 34.20
N ASP A 897 -32.38 -4.77 34.25
CA ASP A 897 -32.23 -5.60 35.45
C ASP A 897 -30.74 -5.98 35.58
N TYR A 898 -30.11 -5.53 36.67
CA TYR A 898 -28.66 -5.71 36.87
C TYR A 898 -28.29 -7.13 37.32
N GLU A 899 -29.17 -7.85 38.01
CA GLU A 899 -28.97 -9.26 38.33
C GLU A 899 -29.07 -10.13 37.07
N GLU A 900 -29.95 -9.76 36.14
CA GLU A 900 -30.04 -10.40 34.82
C GLU A 900 -28.84 -10.06 33.92
N LEU A 901 -28.29 -8.84 34.00
CA LEU A 901 -27.04 -8.47 33.30
C LEU A 901 -25.82 -9.23 33.81
N LEU A 902 -25.74 -9.48 35.12
CA LEU A 902 -24.71 -10.31 35.76
C LEU A 902 -24.96 -11.82 35.60
N GLU A 903 -26.13 -12.20 35.09
CA GLU A 903 -26.63 -13.58 34.97
C GLU A 903 -26.67 -14.34 36.31
N LEU A 904 -26.84 -13.61 37.42
CA LEU A 904 -27.18 -14.18 38.74
C LEU A 904 -28.65 -14.62 38.82
N LYS A 905 -29.47 -14.05 37.95
CA LYS A 905 -30.90 -14.29 37.78
C LYS A 905 -31.16 -14.47 36.28
N ASN A 906 -31.99 -15.45 35.91
CA ASN A 906 -32.27 -15.80 34.51
C ASN A 906 -30.98 -15.95 33.63
N PRO A 907 -30.09 -16.93 33.91
CA PRO A 907 -28.89 -17.18 33.11
C PRO A 907 -29.21 -17.38 31.62
N LEU A 908 -28.32 -16.91 30.73
CA LEU A 908 -28.65 -16.85 29.30
C LEU A 908 -28.87 -18.23 28.68
N SER A 909 -28.13 -19.24 29.14
CA SER A 909 -28.29 -20.65 28.76
C SER A 909 -29.69 -21.18 29.03
N GLU A 910 -30.22 -20.95 30.23
CA GLU A 910 -31.55 -21.39 30.65
C GLU A 910 -32.66 -20.61 29.92
N VAL A 911 -32.50 -19.29 29.79
CA VAL A 911 -33.45 -18.44 29.07
C VAL A 911 -33.55 -18.87 27.61
N HIS A 912 -32.42 -19.07 26.92
CA HIS A 912 -32.43 -19.48 25.52
C HIS A 912 -33.00 -20.88 25.33
N ALA A 913 -32.67 -21.84 26.21
CA ALA A 913 -33.25 -23.18 26.17
C ALA A 913 -34.79 -23.14 26.33
N ARG A 914 -35.31 -22.34 27.28
CA ARG A 914 -36.75 -22.15 27.48
C ARG A 914 -37.40 -21.49 26.26
N LEU A 915 -36.84 -20.38 25.76
CA LEU A 915 -37.38 -19.66 24.61
C LEU A 915 -37.41 -20.52 23.34
N LYS A 916 -36.41 -21.38 23.11
CA LYS A 916 -36.39 -22.35 22.01
C LYS A 916 -37.50 -23.39 22.13
N LYS A 917 -37.76 -23.90 23.34
CA LYS A 917 -38.89 -24.79 23.60
C LYS A 917 -40.24 -24.09 23.33
N GLU A 918 -40.40 -22.85 23.79
CA GLU A 918 -41.59 -22.03 23.52
C GLU A 918 -41.78 -21.76 22.02
N ILE A 919 -40.70 -21.51 21.26
CA ILE A 919 -40.76 -21.33 19.79
C ILE A 919 -41.30 -22.60 19.13
N ARG A 920 -40.76 -23.79 19.43
CA ARG A 920 -41.21 -25.06 18.83
C ARG A 920 -42.69 -25.33 19.13
N GLN A 921 -43.17 -24.99 20.33
CA GLN A 921 -44.58 -25.09 20.71
C GLN A 921 -45.47 -24.11 19.92
N ASN A 922 -45.04 -22.85 19.77
CA ASN A 922 -45.81 -21.85 19.01
C ASN A 922 -45.79 -22.13 17.50
N LEU A 923 -44.72 -22.72 16.97
CA LEU A 923 -44.63 -23.16 15.58
C LEU A 923 -45.64 -24.27 15.28
N ALA A 924 -45.75 -25.28 16.15
CA ALA A 924 -46.76 -26.34 16.05
C ALA A 924 -48.20 -25.80 16.17
N ALA A 925 -48.42 -24.73 16.93
CA ALA A 925 -49.69 -24.02 17.05
C ALA A 925 -49.92 -22.93 15.97
N GLN A 926 -49.05 -22.86 14.94
CA GLN A 926 -49.07 -21.86 13.86
C GLN A 926 -49.06 -20.38 14.33
N ASN A 927 -48.62 -20.09 15.55
CA ASN A 927 -48.53 -18.74 16.10
C ASN A 927 -47.23 -18.04 15.65
N VAL A 928 -47.23 -17.64 14.38
CA VAL A 928 -46.10 -17.04 13.66
C VAL A 928 -45.56 -15.76 14.32
N GLU A 929 -46.44 -14.89 14.84
CA GLU A 929 -46.03 -13.64 15.48
C GLU A 929 -45.22 -13.91 16.76
N GLN A 930 -45.69 -14.83 17.60
CA GLN A 930 -45.00 -15.20 18.83
C GLN A 930 -43.66 -15.89 18.54
N VAL A 931 -43.57 -16.76 17.51
CA VAL A 931 -42.28 -17.32 17.05
C VAL A 931 -41.28 -16.22 16.69
N GLN A 932 -41.70 -15.25 15.87
CA GLN A 932 -40.84 -14.14 15.44
C GLN A 932 -40.36 -13.28 16.63
N LYS A 933 -41.25 -13.01 17.59
CA LYS A 933 -40.96 -12.25 18.82
C LYS A 933 -39.97 -12.97 19.74
N LEU A 934 -40.12 -14.28 19.93
CA LEU A 934 -39.22 -15.07 20.76
C LEU A 934 -37.84 -15.26 20.11
N ALA A 935 -37.79 -15.55 18.81
CA ALA A 935 -36.53 -15.66 18.06
C ALA A 935 -35.76 -14.33 18.05
N LYS A 936 -36.46 -13.21 17.85
CA LYS A 936 -35.87 -11.85 17.96
C LYS A 936 -35.32 -11.57 19.37
N LYS A 937 -35.97 -12.06 20.44
CA LYS A 937 -35.45 -11.93 21.82
C LYS A 937 -34.12 -12.67 21.99
N ILE A 938 -34.01 -13.89 21.47
CA ILE A 938 -32.75 -14.65 21.48
C ILE A 938 -31.65 -13.91 20.71
N LEU A 939 -31.95 -13.39 19.51
CA LEU A 939 -30.95 -12.71 18.66
C LEU A 939 -30.48 -11.34 19.19
N VAL A 940 -31.21 -10.72 20.13
CA VAL A 940 -30.76 -9.51 20.84
C VAL A 940 -29.68 -9.83 21.88
N ASP A 941 -29.74 -11.01 22.50
CA ASP A 941 -28.75 -11.44 23.48
C ASP A 941 -27.60 -12.26 22.84
N ASN A 942 -27.89 -13.08 21.82
CA ASN A 942 -26.90 -13.79 21.02
C ASN A 942 -27.25 -13.75 19.51
N PRO A 943 -26.65 -12.86 18.70
CA PRO A 943 -26.89 -12.77 17.25
C PRO A 943 -26.34 -13.98 16.45
N LEU A 944 -25.56 -14.85 17.09
CA LEU A 944 -24.98 -16.09 16.54
C LEU A 944 -25.85 -17.33 16.78
N ASP A 945 -27.05 -17.19 17.34
CA ASP A 945 -27.90 -18.36 17.61
C ASP A 945 -28.51 -18.90 16.31
N VAL A 946 -27.93 -20.00 15.80
CA VAL A 946 -28.30 -20.66 14.53
C VAL A 946 -29.79 -20.99 14.46
N GLU A 947 -30.34 -21.55 15.53
CA GLU A 947 -31.74 -21.98 15.55
C GLU A 947 -32.69 -20.76 15.54
N ALA A 948 -32.37 -19.69 16.26
CA ALA A 948 -33.14 -18.45 16.18
C ALA A 948 -33.00 -17.74 14.82
N ARG A 949 -31.84 -17.84 14.15
CA ARG A 949 -31.66 -17.38 12.76
C ARG A 949 -32.53 -18.19 11.79
N TYR A 950 -32.56 -19.51 11.92
CA TYR A 950 -33.38 -20.40 11.11
C TYR A 950 -34.88 -20.05 11.22
N TYR A 951 -35.43 -19.95 12.44
CA TYR A 951 -36.84 -19.57 12.61
C TYR A 951 -37.15 -18.16 12.08
N MET A 952 -36.22 -17.20 12.23
CA MET A 952 -36.39 -15.88 11.61
C MET A 952 -36.42 -15.92 10.08
N ALA A 953 -35.63 -16.81 9.45
CA ALA A 953 -35.67 -17.02 8.02
C ALA A 953 -37.01 -17.65 7.57
N LEU A 954 -37.42 -18.73 8.24
CA LEU A 954 -38.66 -19.47 7.96
C LEU A 954 -39.89 -18.56 8.04
N ILE A 955 -40.03 -17.82 9.14
CA ILE A 955 -41.15 -16.88 9.31
C ILE A 955 -41.08 -15.72 8.32
N SER A 956 -39.89 -15.25 7.95
CA SER A 956 -39.76 -14.19 6.95
C SER A 956 -40.18 -14.67 5.55
N LEU A 957 -39.86 -15.92 5.19
CA LEU A 957 -40.32 -16.55 3.95
C LEU A 957 -41.85 -16.67 3.92
N TRP A 958 -42.47 -17.20 4.99
CA TRP A 958 -43.94 -17.30 5.10
C TRP A 958 -44.66 -15.94 5.08
N GLN A 959 -43.97 -14.86 5.47
CA GLN A 959 -44.47 -13.48 5.37
C GLN A 959 -44.18 -12.82 3.99
N GLY A 960 -43.66 -13.56 3.00
CA GLY A 960 -43.29 -13.04 1.67
C GLY A 960 -42.05 -12.14 1.65
N LYS A 961 -41.27 -12.10 2.73
CA LYS A 961 -40.12 -11.19 2.92
C LYS A 961 -38.82 -11.86 2.51
N VAL A 962 -38.74 -12.31 1.27
CA VAL A 962 -37.64 -13.10 0.69
C VAL A 962 -36.25 -12.50 0.97
N PRO A 963 -35.98 -11.17 0.83
CA PRO A 963 -34.65 -10.62 1.12
C PRO A 963 -34.23 -10.76 2.59
N ILE A 964 -35.18 -10.64 3.53
CA ILE A 964 -34.93 -10.80 4.97
C ILE A 964 -34.72 -12.27 5.32
N ALA A 965 -35.50 -13.16 4.71
CA ALA A 965 -35.31 -14.60 4.85
C ALA A 965 -33.91 -15.01 4.39
N LEU A 966 -33.48 -14.50 3.24
CA LEU A 966 -32.18 -14.76 2.64
C LEU A 966 -31.01 -14.22 3.48
N GLU A 967 -31.15 -13.05 4.12
CA GLU A 967 -30.15 -12.54 5.09
C GLU A 967 -29.99 -13.51 6.27
N HIS A 968 -31.12 -13.90 6.89
CA HIS A 968 -31.12 -14.76 8.07
C HIS A 968 -30.59 -16.18 7.79
N ILE A 969 -30.96 -16.79 6.65
CA ILE A 969 -30.52 -18.15 6.32
C ILE A 969 -29.04 -18.21 5.92
N LYS A 970 -28.53 -17.19 5.22
CA LYS A 970 -27.09 -17.08 4.91
C LYS A 970 -26.26 -17.01 6.18
N MET A 971 -26.67 -16.19 7.15
CA MET A 971 -26.01 -16.13 8.46
C MET A 971 -26.12 -17.44 9.23
N ALA A 972 -27.26 -18.14 9.20
CA ALA A 972 -27.40 -19.47 9.82
C ALA A 972 -26.40 -20.47 9.21
N LYS A 973 -26.29 -20.51 7.87
CA LYS A 973 -25.37 -21.36 7.11
C LYS A 973 -23.89 -21.03 7.36
N GLU A 974 -23.54 -19.77 7.54
CA GLU A 974 -22.17 -19.34 7.87
C GLU A 974 -21.76 -19.74 9.29
N LEU A 975 -22.72 -19.88 10.20
CA LEU A 975 -22.51 -20.34 11.57
C LEU A 975 -22.48 -21.86 11.69
N ASP A 976 -23.35 -22.55 10.96
CA ASP A 976 -23.40 -24.01 10.85
C ASP A 976 -23.88 -24.43 9.45
N ASN A 977 -22.99 -25.04 8.68
CA ASN A 977 -23.29 -25.54 7.34
C ASN A 977 -23.55 -27.07 7.29
N THR A 978 -23.65 -27.72 8.45
CA THR A 978 -23.79 -29.18 8.58
C THR A 978 -25.23 -29.64 8.74
N GLN A 979 -26.14 -28.75 9.12
CA GLN A 979 -27.57 -29.07 9.27
C GLN A 979 -28.29 -29.09 7.90
N PRO A 980 -28.90 -30.21 7.49
CA PRO A 980 -29.62 -30.32 6.20
C PRO A 980 -30.76 -29.30 6.08
N ALA A 981 -31.50 -29.04 7.17
CA ALA A 981 -32.64 -28.12 7.19
C ALA A 981 -32.29 -26.69 6.77
N ILE A 982 -31.08 -26.20 7.10
CA ILE A 982 -30.62 -24.86 6.70
C ILE A 982 -30.49 -24.77 5.16
N TRP A 983 -29.98 -25.83 4.54
CA TRP A 983 -29.82 -25.91 3.09
C TRP A 983 -31.17 -26.11 2.37
N ASN A 984 -32.08 -26.90 2.93
CA ASN A 984 -33.44 -27.02 2.40
C ASN A 984 -34.18 -25.67 2.40
N LEU A 985 -34.26 -25.00 3.55
CA LEU A 985 -34.91 -23.68 3.65
C LEU A 985 -34.21 -22.62 2.78
N MET A 986 -32.88 -22.70 2.60
CA MET A 986 -32.17 -21.82 1.68
C MET A 986 -32.57 -22.06 0.21
N GLY A 987 -32.82 -23.31 -0.19
CA GLY A 987 -33.36 -23.63 -1.50
C GLY A 987 -34.79 -23.12 -1.71
N GLU A 988 -35.67 -23.27 -0.72
CA GLU A 988 -37.04 -22.72 -0.75
C GLU A 988 -37.04 -21.19 -0.90
N ILE A 989 -36.15 -20.51 -0.19
CA ILE A 989 -35.95 -19.05 -0.33
C ILE A 989 -35.45 -18.69 -1.74
N PHE A 990 -34.59 -19.51 -2.35
CA PHE A 990 -34.14 -19.28 -3.73
C PHE A 990 -35.22 -19.52 -4.78
N ILE A 991 -36.11 -20.50 -4.61
CA ILE A 991 -37.30 -20.64 -5.46
C ILE A 991 -38.14 -19.34 -5.38
N ALA A 992 -38.40 -18.84 -4.17
CA ALA A 992 -39.15 -17.60 -3.97
C ALA A 992 -38.43 -16.32 -4.46
N ASP A 993 -37.10 -16.37 -4.67
CA ASP A 993 -36.26 -15.31 -5.26
C ASP A 993 -36.12 -15.48 -6.80
N GLY A 994 -36.74 -16.50 -7.40
CA GLY A 994 -36.67 -16.79 -8.84
C GLY A 994 -35.36 -17.44 -9.32
N ARG A 995 -34.60 -18.08 -8.41
CA ARG A 995 -33.22 -18.54 -8.64
C ARG A 995 -33.11 -20.07 -8.60
N LEU A 996 -33.68 -20.71 -9.61
CA LEU A 996 -33.79 -22.17 -9.69
C LEU A 996 -32.42 -22.89 -9.65
N ASP A 997 -31.37 -22.36 -10.27
CA ASP A 997 -30.02 -22.97 -10.22
C ASP A 997 -29.39 -22.94 -8.81
N ASP A 998 -29.53 -21.83 -8.09
CA ASP A 998 -29.07 -21.72 -6.70
C ASP A 998 -29.89 -22.63 -5.76
N ALA A 999 -31.19 -22.76 -6.04
CA ALA A 999 -32.08 -23.67 -5.32
C ALA A 999 -31.66 -25.13 -5.54
N GLU A 1000 -31.38 -25.53 -6.79
CA GLU A 1000 -30.90 -26.87 -7.15
C GLU A 1000 -29.63 -27.22 -6.35
N GLY A 1001 -28.64 -26.32 -6.35
CA GLY A 1001 -27.39 -26.50 -5.60
C GLY A 1001 -27.60 -26.59 -4.08
N ALA A 1002 -28.57 -25.85 -3.53
CA ALA A 1002 -28.89 -25.90 -2.11
C ALA A 1002 -29.55 -27.23 -1.70
N PHE A 1003 -30.53 -27.73 -2.46
CA PHE A 1003 -31.17 -29.02 -2.16
C PHE A 1003 -30.21 -30.20 -2.34
N LEU A 1004 -29.39 -30.20 -3.39
CA LEU A 1004 -28.32 -31.21 -3.57
C LEU A 1004 -27.37 -31.25 -2.37
N ARG A 1005 -27.05 -30.09 -1.79
CA ARG A 1005 -26.21 -30.03 -0.58
C ARG A 1005 -26.94 -30.54 0.68
N ALA A 1006 -28.25 -30.28 0.81
CA ALA A 1006 -29.06 -30.88 1.88
C ALA A 1006 -29.09 -32.41 1.79
N ILE A 1007 -29.35 -32.95 0.59
CA ILE A 1007 -29.38 -34.40 0.29
C ILE A 1007 -27.99 -35.05 0.50
N GLN A 1008 -26.90 -34.31 0.24
CA GLN A 1008 -25.55 -34.80 0.51
C GLN A 1008 -25.26 -34.95 2.00
N LEU A 1009 -25.85 -34.10 2.85
CA LEU A 1009 -25.71 -34.14 4.31
C LEU A 1009 -26.63 -35.20 4.94
N ASP A 1010 -27.86 -35.33 4.45
CA ASP A 1010 -28.78 -36.42 4.77
C ASP A 1010 -29.48 -36.94 3.52
N LYS A 1011 -29.08 -38.14 3.09
CA LYS A 1011 -29.59 -38.79 1.87
C LYS A 1011 -31.06 -39.18 1.93
N ASN A 1012 -31.64 -39.24 3.13
CA ASN A 1012 -33.01 -39.65 3.36
C ASN A 1012 -33.90 -38.45 3.74
N TYR A 1013 -33.42 -37.21 3.57
CA TYR A 1013 -34.22 -36.01 3.88
C TYR A 1013 -35.29 -35.78 2.80
N VAL A 1014 -36.44 -36.43 2.99
CA VAL A 1014 -37.59 -36.49 2.06
C VAL A 1014 -38.03 -35.11 1.54
N GLU A 1015 -38.06 -34.11 2.42
CA GLU A 1015 -38.45 -32.74 2.07
C GLU A 1015 -37.50 -32.11 1.04
N ALA A 1016 -36.19 -32.25 1.25
CA ALA A 1016 -35.17 -31.76 0.31
C ALA A 1016 -35.17 -32.56 -1.02
N LEU A 1017 -35.44 -33.87 -0.99
CA LEU A 1017 -35.60 -34.68 -2.20
C LEU A 1017 -36.82 -34.22 -3.03
N ARG A 1018 -37.97 -33.96 -2.38
CA ARG A 1018 -39.19 -33.48 -3.03
C ARG A 1018 -39.01 -32.08 -3.60
N ASN A 1019 -38.36 -31.19 -2.86
CA ASN A 1019 -38.04 -29.85 -3.33
C ASN A 1019 -37.01 -29.86 -4.48
N TYR A 1020 -36.02 -30.76 -4.46
CA TYR A 1020 -35.10 -30.98 -5.60
C TYR A 1020 -35.85 -31.45 -6.86
N ALA A 1021 -36.77 -32.41 -6.72
CA ALA A 1021 -37.60 -32.88 -7.82
C ALA A 1021 -38.46 -31.76 -8.43
N HIS A 1022 -39.05 -30.90 -7.59
CA HIS A 1022 -39.80 -29.73 -8.06
C HIS A 1022 -38.91 -28.78 -8.88
N VAL A 1023 -37.71 -28.45 -8.42
CA VAL A 1023 -36.77 -27.59 -9.18
C VAL A 1023 -36.35 -28.23 -10.51
N LEU A 1024 -36.19 -29.56 -10.57
CA LEU A 1024 -35.92 -30.25 -11.84
C LEU A 1024 -37.09 -30.13 -12.82
N ILE A 1025 -38.33 -30.23 -12.33
CA ILE A 1025 -39.55 -30.13 -13.14
C ILE A 1025 -39.75 -28.69 -13.66
N GLU A 1026 -39.55 -27.67 -12.81
CA GLU A 1026 -39.55 -26.24 -13.21
C GLU A 1026 -38.44 -25.90 -14.22
N LYS A 1027 -37.39 -26.72 -14.27
CA LYS A 1027 -36.29 -26.63 -15.26
C LYS A 1027 -36.48 -27.61 -16.43
N GLU A 1028 -37.72 -28.04 -16.70
CA GLU A 1028 -38.13 -28.92 -17.81
C GLU A 1028 -37.46 -30.32 -17.81
N ASN A 1029 -36.80 -30.72 -16.71
CA ASN A 1029 -36.16 -32.02 -16.56
C ASN A 1029 -37.10 -33.03 -15.89
N TYR A 1030 -38.25 -33.26 -16.52
CA TYR A 1030 -39.33 -34.10 -16.02
C TYR A 1030 -38.89 -35.54 -15.70
N ALA A 1031 -38.09 -36.16 -16.58
CA ALA A 1031 -37.65 -37.55 -16.41
C ALA A 1031 -36.90 -37.75 -15.08
N LYS A 1032 -35.94 -36.86 -14.78
CA LYS A 1032 -35.15 -36.92 -13.54
C LYS A 1032 -35.96 -36.47 -12.31
N GLY A 1033 -36.88 -35.52 -12.46
CA GLY A 1033 -37.80 -35.13 -11.40
C GLY A 1033 -38.69 -36.31 -10.96
N VAL A 1034 -39.30 -37.01 -11.92
CA VAL A 1034 -40.13 -38.20 -11.68
C VAL A 1034 -39.30 -39.37 -11.11
N GLU A 1035 -38.05 -39.55 -11.53
CA GLU A 1035 -37.12 -40.53 -10.94
C GLU A 1035 -36.95 -40.30 -9.42
N VAL A 1036 -36.71 -39.05 -9.02
CA VAL A 1036 -36.52 -38.67 -7.60
C VAL A 1036 -37.82 -38.84 -6.80
N LEU A 1037 -38.99 -38.46 -7.35
CA LEU A 1037 -40.28 -38.68 -6.68
C LEU A 1037 -40.58 -40.18 -6.50
N ASN A 1038 -40.26 -41.01 -7.50
CA ASN A 1038 -40.37 -42.47 -7.39
C ASN A 1038 -39.37 -43.06 -6.38
N GLN A 1039 -38.16 -42.49 -6.26
CA GLN A 1039 -37.21 -42.89 -5.22
C GLN A 1039 -37.79 -42.64 -3.81
N ILE A 1040 -38.43 -41.49 -3.60
CA ILE A 1040 -39.14 -41.19 -2.34
C ILE A 1040 -40.21 -42.25 -2.09
N LEU A 1041 -41.12 -42.46 -3.04
CA LEU A 1041 -42.24 -43.41 -2.88
C LEU A 1041 -41.80 -44.89 -2.76
N LYS A 1042 -40.61 -45.24 -3.24
CA LYS A 1042 -40.02 -46.58 -3.03
C LYS A 1042 -39.56 -46.80 -1.59
N GLN A 1043 -39.16 -45.74 -0.88
CA GLN A 1043 -38.72 -45.80 0.52
C GLN A 1043 -39.85 -45.45 1.49
N HIS A 1044 -40.74 -44.54 1.09
CA HIS A 1044 -41.87 -44.00 1.84
C HIS A 1044 -43.14 -44.06 0.97
N PRO A 1045 -43.72 -45.27 0.76
CA PRO A 1045 -44.85 -45.45 -0.16
C PRO A 1045 -46.09 -44.65 0.23
N ASP A 1046 -46.18 -44.20 1.48
CA ASP A 1046 -47.33 -43.52 2.07
C ASP A 1046 -47.07 -42.01 2.30
N ASP A 1047 -46.02 -41.42 1.69
CA ASP A 1047 -45.79 -39.97 1.72
C ASP A 1047 -46.85 -39.23 0.88
N ILE A 1048 -47.96 -38.86 1.55
CA ILE A 1048 -49.10 -38.15 0.97
C ILE A 1048 -48.70 -36.94 0.10
N PRO A 1049 -47.78 -36.04 0.50
CA PRO A 1049 -47.44 -34.90 -0.34
C PRO A 1049 -46.73 -35.29 -1.64
N THR A 1050 -45.89 -36.33 -1.66
CA THR A 1050 -45.28 -36.84 -2.90
C THR A 1050 -46.32 -37.54 -3.79
N LEU A 1051 -47.27 -38.27 -3.19
CA LEU A 1051 -48.39 -38.86 -3.94
C LEU A 1051 -49.28 -37.77 -4.58
N LEU A 1052 -49.60 -36.69 -3.84
CA LEU A 1052 -50.34 -35.53 -4.34
C LEU A 1052 -49.58 -34.81 -5.46
N TYR A 1053 -48.26 -34.65 -5.31
CA TYR A 1053 -47.40 -34.05 -6.36
C TYR A 1053 -47.46 -34.89 -7.64
N MET A 1054 -47.25 -36.20 -7.53
CA MET A 1054 -47.32 -37.13 -8.66
C MET A 1054 -48.71 -37.13 -9.32
N ALA A 1055 -49.79 -37.06 -8.53
CA ALA A 1055 -51.15 -36.93 -9.06
C ALA A 1055 -51.31 -35.68 -9.91
N ASN A 1056 -50.89 -34.51 -9.42
CA ASN A 1056 -50.96 -33.24 -10.16
C ASN A 1056 -50.12 -33.27 -11.43
N LEU A 1057 -48.88 -33.74 -11.34
CA LEU A 1057 -47.94 -33.80 -12.48
C LEU A 1057 -48.46 -34.67 -13.63
N PHE A 1058 -49.11 -35.81 -13.33
CA PHE A 1058 -49.74 -36.63 -14.37
C PHE A 1058 -51.01 -35.99 -14.93
N ILE A 1059 -51.76 -35.23 -14.14
CA ILE A 1059 -52.95 -34.50 -14.61
C ILE A 1059 -52.55 -33.37 -15.56
N ASP A 1060 -51.53 -32.58 -15.22
CA ASP A 1060 -50.99 -31.50 -16.06
C ASP A 1060 -50.43 -32.04 -17.39
N ALA A 1061 -49.91 -33.28 -17.40
CA ALA A 1061 -49.45 -34.00 -18.59
C ALA A 1061 -50.58 -34.76 -19.34
N GLU A 1062 -51.85 -34.45 -19.08
CA GLU A 1062 -53.07 -35.08 -19.63
C GLU A 1062 -53.21 -36.60 -19.38
N ARG A 1063 -52.36 -37.19 -18.51
CA ARG A 1063 -52.37 -38.61 -18.11
C ARG A 1063 -53.31 -38.83 -16.94
N LEU A 1064 -54.60 -38.54 -17.17
CA LEU A 1064 -55.65 -38.50 -16.15
C LEU A 1064 -55.85 -39.83 -15.40
N LYS A 1065 -55.60 -40.99 -16.04
CA LYS A 1065 -55.76 -42.31 -15.41
C LYS A 1065 -54.69 -42.52 -14.32
N GLU A 1066 -53.43 -42.24 -14.63
CA GLU A 1066 -52.32 -42.33 -13.69
C GLU A 1066 -52.45 -41.28 -12.58
N GLY A 1067 -52.80 -40.04 -12.91
CA GLY A 1067 -53.09 -39.00 -11.93
C GLY A 1067 -54.18 -39.41 -10.93
N ALA A 1068 -55.27 -39.99 -11.42
CA ALA A 1068 -56.35 -40.54 -10.59
C ALA A 1068 -55.88 -41.67 -9.67
N MET A 1069 -54.99 -42.56 -10.13
CA MET A 1069 -54.45 -43.64 -9.29
C MET A 1069 -53.68 -43.11 -8.08
N TYR A 1070 -52.84 -42.08 -8.25
CA TYR A 1070 -52.12 -41.45 -7.13
C TYR A 1070 -53.08 -40.72 -6.17
N ALA A 1071 -54.06 -39.97 -6.69
CA ALA A 1071 -55.05 -39.27 -5.86
C ALA A 1071 -55.97 -40.25 -5.09
N GLN A 1072 -56.37 -41.37 -5.69
CA GLN A 1072 -57.09 -42.45 -5.00
C GLN A 1072 -56.24 -43.08 -3.89
N LYS A 1073 -54.94 -43.26 -4.10
CA LYS A 1073 -54.04 -43.76 -3.06
C LYS A 1073 -53.96 -42.78 -1.88
N VAL A 1074 -53.94 -41.47 -2.13
CA VAL A 1074 -54.03 -40.47 -1.06
C VAL A 1074 -55.33 -40.62 -0.27
N LEU A 1075 -56.49 -40.76 -0.93
CA LEU A 1075 -57.78 -40.97 -0.23
C LEU A 1075 -57.90 -42.31 0.52
N GLN A 1076 -57.05 -43.30 0.24
CA GLN A 1076 -56.96 -44.52 1.05
C GLN A 1076 -56.18 -44.29 2.36
N LEU A 1077 -55.20 -43.37 2.35
CA LEU A 1077 -54.36 -43.03 3.50
C LEU A 1077 -54.98 -41.91 4.35
N ASP A 1078 -55.62 -40.94 3.70
CA ASP A 1078 -56.33 -39.80 4.27
C ASP A 1078 -57.65 -39.56 3.51
N PRO A 1079 -58.77 -40.20 3.93
CA PRO A 1079 -60.06 -40.08 3.26
C PRO A 1079 -60.66 -38.66 3.26
N GLN A 1080 -60.15 -37.75 4.10
CA GLN A 1080 -60.62 -36.36 4.20
C GLN A 1080 -59.71 -35.38 3.43
N ASN A 1081 -58.82 -35.87 2.56
CA ASN A 1081 -57.89 -35.01 1.84
C ASN A 1081 -58.58 -34.21 0.71
N ASP A 1082 -59.00 -32.97 1.03
CA ASP A 1082 -59.67 -32.05 0.10
C ASP A 1082 -58.95 -31.88 -1.25
N LEU A 1083 -57.61 -31.92 -1.28
CA LEU A 1083 -56.84 -31.75 -2.51
C LEU A 1083 -56.95 -33.00 -3.39
N ALA A 1084 -56.82 -34.20 -2.82
CA ALA A 1084 -56.99 -35.44 -3.58
C ALA A 1084 -58.42 -35.61 -4.13
N GLN A 1085 -59.45 -35.14 -3.40
CA GLN A 1085 -60.82 -35.11 -3.89
C GLN A 1085 -60.96 -34.21 -5.14
N LYS A 1086 -60.42 -32.99 -5.09
CA LYS A 1086 -60.43 -32.05 -6.23
C LYS A 1086 -59.63 -32.54 -7.43
N LEU A 1087 -58.46 -33.15 -7.20
CA LEU A 1087 -57.67 -33.75 -8.28
C LEU A 1087 -58.45 -34.89 -8.97
N LEU A 1088 -59.22 -35.69 -8.22
CA LEU A 1088 -60.09 -36.70 -8.80
C LEU A 1088 -61.25 -36.11 -9.61
N GLU A 1089 -61.90 -35.05 -9.12
CA GLU A 1089 -62.93 -34.31 -9.88
C GLU A 1089 -62.39 -33.82 -11.23
N ILE A 1090 -61.17 -33.29 -11.28
CA ILE A 1090 -60.49 -32.86 -12.52
C ILE A 1090 -60.26 -34.04 -13.48
N THR A 1091 -59.89 -35.22 -12.97
CA THR A 1091 -59.67 -36.41 -13.81
C THR A 1091 -60.95 -37.07 -14.33
N GLY A 1092 -62.11 -36.79 -13.72
CA GLY A 1092 -63.37 -37.49 -13.99
C GLY A 1092 -63.48 -38.91 -13.39
N TYR A 1093 -62.51 -39.36 -12.60
CA TYR A 1093 -62.54 -40.67 -11.93
C TYR A 1093 -63.13 -40.58 -10.52
N GLY A 1094 -63.93 -41.58 -10.13
CA GLY A 1094 -64.49 -41.68 -8.77
C GLY A 1094 -63.50 -42.19 -7.73
N THR A 1095 -63.95 -42.28 -6.47
CA THR A 1095 -63.13 -42.76 -5.33
C THR A 1095 -62.85 -44.27 -5.32
N LYS A 1096 -63.40 -45.04 -6.26
CA LYS A 1096 -63.12 -46.48 -6.39
C LYS A 1096 -61.81 -46.72 -7.14
N PRO A 1097 -60.91 -47.61 -6.67
CA PRO A 1097 -59.62 -47.84 -7.31
C PRO A 1097 -59.77 -48.24 -8.78
N VAL A 1098 -59.02 -47.56 -9.66
CA VAL A 1098 -58.91 -47.94 -11.08
C VAL A 1098 -58.28 -49.34 -11.15
N ALA A 1099 -58.89 -50.24 -11.93
CA ALA A 1099 -58.39 -51.61 -12.06
C ALA A 1099 -56.98 -51.63 -12.67
N GLN A 1100 -56.04 -52.29 -11.98
CA GLN A 1100 -54.72 -52.60 -12.52
C GLN A 1100 -54.85 -53.71 -13.57
N GLU A 1101 -54.62 -53.36 -14.84
CA GLU A 1101 -54.22 -54.35 -15.83
C GLU A 1101 -52.73 -54.66 -15.62
N ASN A 1102 -52.37 -55.95 -15.65
CA ASN A 1102 -51.02 -56.42 -15.33
C ASN A 1102 -49.97 -55.86 -16.30
N SER A 1103 -49.14 -54.91 -15.84
CA SER A 1103 -47.93 -54.44 -16.53
C SER A 1103 -46.66 -54.73 -15.73
N ALA A 1104 -46.49 -55.99 -15.33
CA ALA A 1104 -45.23 -56.50 -14.77
C ALA A 1104 -44.20 -56.86 -15.87
N ALA A 1105 -44.03 -55.95 -16.84
CA ALA A 1105 -42.95 -55.92 -17.85
C ALA A 1105 -43.04 -54.59 -18.65
N ALA A 1106 -41.90 -53.94 -18.87
CA ALA A 1106 -41.66 -52.67 -19.61
C ALA A 1106 -41.42 -51.40 -18.76
N VAL A 1107 -40.23 -51.34 -18.12
CA VAL A 1107 -39.53 -50.07 -17.80
C VAL A 1107 -38.03 -50.26 -18.09
N GLU A 1108 -37.71 -50.74 -19.28
CA GLU A 1108 -36.44 -50.54 -19.97
C GLU A 1108 -36.79 -50.21 -21.44
N GLU A 1109 -36.00 -49.31 -22.04
CA GLU A 1109 -36.10 -48.77 -23.41
C GLU A 1109 -37.19 -47.70 -23.69
N ASP A 1110 -36.77 -46.72 -24.51
CA ASP A 1110 -37.46 -45.61 -25.17
C ASP A 1110 -38.29 -44.59 -24.35
N LEU A 1111 -37.58 -43.53 -23.93
CA LEU A 1111 -38.11 -42.16 -23.84
C LEU A 1111 -38.05 -41.51 -25.24
N PRO A 1112 -39.18 -41.23 -25.92
CA PRO A 1112 -39.18 -40.34 -27.08
C PRO A 1112 -38.92 -38.91 -26.62
N ALA A 1113 -38.03 -38.20 -27.30
CA ALA A 1113 -37.86 -36.77 -27.08
C ALA A 1113 -39.12 -36.01 -27.49
N MET A 1114 -39.69 -35.24 -26.56
CA MET A 1114 -40.67 -34.20 -26.83
C MET A 1114 -40.12 -32.88 -26.28
N GLN A 1115 -40.22 -31.83 -27.10
CA GLN A 1115 -39.88 -30.45 -26.75
C GLN A 1115 -40.96 -29.81 -25.90
#